data_AF-A0A315Y1L7-F1
#
_entry.id   AF-A0A315Y1L7-F1
#
_cell.length_a   1.000
_cell.length_b   1.000
_cell.length_c   1.000
_cell.angle_alpha   90.00
_cell.angle_beta   90.00
_cell.angle_gamma   90.00
#
_symmetry.space_group_name_H-M   'P 1'
#
loop_
_entity.id
_entity.type
_entity.pdbx_description
1 polymer ?
#
loop_
_entity_poly.entity_id
_entity_poly.type
_entity_poly.pdbx_seq_one_letter_code
_entity_poly.pdbx_strand_id
1 'polypeptide(L)'
;MNYTHKKITAALLSLLIIGGTAPVLGRADVFRPVVASAIDNNVITYDETTHVLTLRGEFDNYTLEKYKDKGVKTIVAEEGAALVEYAAFLFRDFKTVEKIDLTNLDASRAKYVYDMFENCTALKEVKLPDFTNTSITDVSWMFYNCYSLENIDLSKLNTPNVTNFRGMFSGCLSLKTLDVSCLDTSNATDIQNMFEKCSVLKNIDLSSWDTKNLVYFSYLFQDCTSLEKVDLSGLNTSKSPGASDVFFNCAKLRDIDLSALDTSNMTWMSGWFGCCYSLENVNFNVLDTSDVNTMRGLFSNCTSLKSLDLSGMDTSRLYDASSMFYNCPLLKELDLSCIDTSNLIQMNDMFKGDKKLEHLDLSSSNFDKVTSASDVFKECDTLAPYISTINGASISLDGDISVNYYVTLGSSASKAVLIGPNGAVLIDDLASCKRENGSYKFSYPVNAVQMSDEVTLKVYSDDGKQHIILKSSGAPASYAKGAYSVRSYVADSGKYLSDTKLTALVEALNNYGYAAENFFFDKGFTVSGISGVKKSDVEAYKPTFGTDPAVSLVMGSETSLRFYTLSDNVRIDDAKATAKTSQFGRFYEIKNIPAHELLKPHKLTVDGNDYTVTPMAYVYRVLDNSAASNKLKDVAKAVYVYAKAAETYMNAQ
;
A
#
# COMPACT_ATOMS: atom_id res chain seq x y z
N MET A 1 -4.43 -29.23 62.50
CA MET A 1 -3.16 -29.53 61.81
C MET A 1 -2.92 -31.03 61.98
N ASN A 2 -3.03 -31.83 60.91
CA ASN A 2 -2.98 -33.29 61.02
C ASN A 2 -1.81 -33.89 60.23
N TYR A 3 -1.17 -34.91 60.82
CA TYR A 3 -0.27 -35.81 60.12
C TYR A 3 -1.07 -36.73 59.18
N THR A 4 -0.64 -36.85 57.92
CA THR A 4 -0.47 -38.16 57.27
C THR A 4 0.37 -38.02 55.98
N HIS A 5 1.60 -38.53 56.00
CA HIS A 5 2.27 -38.98 54.77
C HIS A 5 2.06 -40.50 54.65
N LYS A 6 1.64 -40.96 53.46
CA LYS A 6 1.91 -42.33 53.01
C LYS A 6 2.78 -42.26 51.75
N LYS A 7 3.81 -43.11 51.72
CA LYS A 7 4.71 -43.29 50.58
C LYS A 7 4.01 -44.11 49.49
N ILE A 8 4.46 -43.96 48.25
CA ILE A 8 4.91 -45.09 47.43
C ILE A 8 6.11 -44.63 46.57
N THR A 9 6.93 -45.57 46.12
CA THR A 9 8.29 -45.37 45.62
C THR A 9 8.37 -44.97 44.14
N ALA A 10 9.48 -44.31 43.79
CA ALA A 10 9.85 -44.01 42.41
C ALA A 10 10.63 -45.15 41.75
N ALA A 11 10.65 -45.17 40.41
CA ALA A 11 11.77 -45.63 39.60
C ALA A 11 11.73 -44.92 38.22
N LEU A 12 12.81 -44.21 37.88
CA LEU A 12 13.10 -43.76 36.50
C LEU A 12 14.00 -44.79 35.81
N LEU A 13 14.05 -44.75 34.48
CA LEU A 13 15.22 -44.73 33.56
C LEU A 13 14.64 -44.74 32.11
N SER A 14 15.21 -44.21 31.01
CA SER A 14 16.43 -43.44 30.68
C SER A 14 16.34 -43.04 29.17
N LEU A 15 16.93 -41.99 28.58
CA LEU A 15 17.71 -40.80 29.01
C LEU A 15 17.57 -39.72 27.87
N LEU A 16 17.50 -38.41 28.12
CA LEU A 16 18.56 -37.39 27.88
C LEU A 16 19.61 -37.76 26.79
N ILE A 17 19.96 -36.96 25.77
CA ILE A 17 19.61 -35.59 25.26
C ILE A 17 19.85 -35.58 23.71
N ILE A 18 19.84 -34.53 22.87
CA ILE A 18 20.07 -33.06 22.96
C ILE A 18 19.45 -32.32 21.74
N GLY A 19 19.29 -30.99 21.81
CA GLY A 19 19.25 -30.09 20.63
C GLY A 19 17.88 -29.49 20.28
N GLY A 20 17.76 -28.16 20.24
CA GLY A 20 16.48 -27.47 20.03
C GLY A 20 16.39 -26.67 18.72
N THR A 21 15.42 -27.03 17.87
CA THR A 21 14.77 -26.14 16.90
C THR A 21 13.29 -26.53 16.81
N ALA A 22 12.42 -25.55 16.57
CA ALA A 22 11.06 -25.76 16.05
C ALA A 22 11.12 -25.73 14.51
N PRO A 23 10.11 -26.22 13.75
CA PRO A 23 8.77 -26.61 14.20
C PRO A 23 8.31 -28.00 13.71
N VAL A 24 7.10 -28.40 14.15
CA VAL A 24 6.00 -29.05 13.39
C VAL A 24 5.03 -29.61 14.44
N LEU A 25 3.77 -29.16 14.42
CA LEU A 25 2.71 -29.72 15.27
C LEU A 25 2.16 -31.00 14.63
N GLY A 26 2.90 -32.10 14.78
CA GLY A 26 2.38 -33.43 14.52
C GLY A 26 1.16 -33.68 15.42
N ARG A 27 -0.01 -33.88 14.81
CA ARG A 27 -1.27 -34.20 15.51
C ARG A 27 -1.06 -35.49 16.30
N ALA A 28 -1.33 -35.49 17.60
CA ALA A 28 -0.90 -36.58 18.47
C ALA A 28 -1.65 -37.89 18.17
N ASP A 29 -0.90 -38.93 17.77
CA ASP A 29 -1.42 -40.29 17.62
C ASP A 29 -1.86 -40.84 18.98
N VAL A 30 -3.17 -40.85 19.23
CA VAL A 30 -3.76 -41.43 20.44
C VAL A 30 -3.78 -42.96 20.32
N PHE A 31 -2.60 -43.57 20.48
CA PHE A 31 -2.45 -45.02 20.58
C PHE A 31 -3.36 -45.60 21.66
N ARG A 32 -4.38 -46.35 21.24
CA ARG A 32 -5.04 -47.35 22.08
C ARG A 32 -4.60 -48.74 21.61
N PRO A 33 -4.18 -49.64 22.52
CA PRO A 33 -3.89 -51.01 22.12
C PRO A 33 -5.20 -51.73 21.76
N VAL A 34 -5.31 -52.16 20.51
CA VAL A 34 -6.38 -53.06 20.07
C VAL A 34 -6.23 -54.39 20.80
N VAL A 35 -7.29 -54.84 21.46
CA VAL A 35 -7.37 -56.22 21.95
C VAL A 35 -7.54 -57.12 20.72
N ALA A 36 -6.49 -57.86 20.37
CA ALA A 36 -6.48 -58.75 19.21
C ALA A 36 -7.34 -60.02 19.44
N SER A 37 -8.66 -59.85 19.53
CA SER A 37 -9.60 -60.92 19.18
C SER A 37 -9.42 -61.25 17.69
N ALA A 38 -9.37 -62.54 17.36
CA ALA A 38 -9.21 -62.96 15.97
C ALA A 38 -10.37 -62.43 15.10
N ILE A 39 -10.04 -61.53 14.17
CA ILE A 39 -10.96 -61.08 13.13
C ILE A 39 -11.24 -62.28 12.23
N ASP A 40 -12.51 -62.61 12.01
CA ASP A 40 -12.88 -63.74 11.16
C ASP A 40 -12.45 -63.46 9.70
N ASN A 41 -11.96 -64.48 9.00
CA ASN A 41 -11.24 -64.31 7.73
C ASN A 41 -12.14 -63.86 6.55
N ASN A 42 -13.44 -63.68 6.77
CA ASN A 42 -14.44 -63.34 5.76
C ASN A 42 -15.00 -61.91 5.88
N VAL A 43 -14.52 -61.08 6.83
CA VAL A 43 -14.95 -59.68 7.04
C VAL A 43 -14.69 -58.80 5.81
N ILE A 44 -13.57 -59.02 5.11
CA ILE A 44 -13.23 -58.31 3.86
C ILE A 44 -12.75 -59.31 2.80
N THR A 45 -13.39 -59.33 1.63
CA THR A 45 -13.02 -60.20 0.50
C THR A 45 -12.65 -59.36 -0.72
N TYR A 46 -11.52 -59.65 -1.36
CA TYR A 46 -11.11 -59.01 -2.62
C TYR A 46 -11.04 -60.06 -3.73
N ASP A 47 -11.72 -59.81 -4.85
CA ASP A 47 -11.58 -60.60 -6.08
C ASP A 47 -10.61 -59.89 -7.04
N GLU A 48 -9.44 -60.49 -7.26
CA GLU A 48 -8.42 -59.96 -8.17
C GLU A 48 -8.83 -60.04 -9.65
N THR A 49 -9.93 -60.72 -9.99
CA THR A 49 -10.48 -60.89 -11.34
C THR A 49 -11.44 -59.76 -11.72
N THR A 50 -12.34 -59.38 -10.81
CA THR A 50 -13.32 -58.29 -11.01
C THR A 50 -12.89 -56.96 -10.38
N HIS A 51 -11.80 -56.97 -9.60
CA HIS A 51 -11.32 -55.83 -8.81
C HIS A 51 -12.35 -55.29 -7.81
N VAL A 52 -13.25 -56.16 -7.31
CA VAL A 52 -14.26 -55.82 -6.30
C VAL A 52 -13.76 -56.16 -4.90
N LEU A 53 -13.85 -55.18 -3.99
CA LEU A 53 -13.63 -55.33 -2.56
C LEU A 53 -14.99 -55.33 -1.84
N THR A 54 -15.34 -56.41 -1.16
CA THR A 54 -16.61 -56.57 -0.45
C THR A 54 -16.42 -56.53 1.07
N LEU A 55 -17.28 -55.78 1.76
CA LEU A 55 -17.21 -55.49 3.18
C LEU A 55 -18.38 -56.14 3.93
N ARG A 56 -18.11 -56.77 5.07
CA ARG A 56 -19.07 -57.49 5.95
C ARG A 56 -18.62 -57.37 7.41
N GLY A 57 -19.54 -57.35 8.37
CA GLY A 57 -19.19 -57.21 9.80
C GLY A 57 -18.58 -55.84 10.14
N GLU A 58 -17.89 -55.76 11.29
CA GLU A 58 -17.16 -54.55 11.70
C GLU A 58 -15.73 -54.52 11.12
N PHE A 59 -15.33 -53.38 10.59
CA PHE A 59 -14.01 -53.14 10.00
C PHE A 59 -13.55 -51.68 10.21
N ASP A 60 -12.26 -51.42 9.98
CA ASP A 60 -11.61 -50.12 10.14
C ASP A 60 -10.56 -49.84 9.05
N ASN A 61 -9.94 -48.65 9.08
CA ASN A 61 -8.90 -48.24 8.12
C ASN A 61 -7.69 -49.20 8.12
N TYR A 62 -7.29 -49.73 9.28
CA TYR A 62 -6.16 -50.66 9.38
C TYR A 62 -6.45 -52.01 8.70
N THR A 63 -7.69 -52.50 8.80
CA THR A 63 -8.12 -53.71 8.06
C THR A 63 -8.18 -53.51 6.55
N LEU A 64 -8.41 -52.27 6.09
CA LEU A 64 -8.51 -51.87 4.68
C LEU A 64 -7.17 -51.51 4.03
N GLU A 65 -6.19 -51.03 4.81
CA GLU A 65 -4.88 -50.52 4.34
C GLU A 65 -4.22 -51.42 3.28
N LYS A 66 -4.18 -52.73 3.55
CA LYS A 66 -3.56 -53.77 2.69
C LYS A 66 -4.19 -53.93 1.29
N TYR A 67 -5.30 -53.25 1.00
CA TYR A 67 -6.00 -53.28 -0.29
C TYR A 67 -5.84 -51.98 -1.11
N LYS A 68 -5.26 -50.90 -0.57
CA LYS A 68 -5.16 -49.60 -1.27
C LYS A 68 -4.40 -49.70 -2.59
N ASP A 69 -3.25 -50.37 -2.58
CA ASP A 69 -2.41 -50.59 -3.76
C ASP A 69 -2.79 -51.83 -4.59
N LYS A 70 -3.89 -52.55 -4.24
CA LYS A 70 -4.29 -53.78 -4.93
C LYS A 70 -5.02 -53.57 -6.26
N GLY A 71 -5.22 -52.33 -6.68
CA GLY A 71 -5.93 -51.99 -7.92
C GLY A 71 -7.47 -52.11 -7.82
N VAL A 72 -8.01 -51.99 -6.60
CA VAL A 72 -9.45 -52.06 -6.32
C VAL A 72 -10.22 -51.07 -7.18
N LYS A 73 -11.22 -51.55 -7.94
CA LYS A 73 -12.07 -50.73 -8.81
C LYS A 73 -13.44 -50.44 -8.22
N THR A 74 -13.99 -51.37 -7.46
CA THR A 74 -15.29 -51.20 -6.80
C THR A 74 -15.20 -51.60 -5.35
N ILE A 75 -15.79 -50.82 -4.45
CA ILE A 75 -16.01 -51.20 -3.04
C ILE A 75 -17.52 -51.35 -2.81
N VAL A 76 -17.95 -52.44 -2.18
CA VAL A 76 -19.37 -52.72 -1.89
C VAL A 76 -19.54 -53.19 -0.44
N ALA A 77 -20.51 -52.61 0.28
CA ALA A 77 -20.97 -53.14 1.56
C ALA A 77 -22.16 -54.09 1.38
N GLU A 78 -22.06 -55.30 1.93
CA GLU A 78 -23.19 -56.23 2.05
C GLU A 78 -23.98 -55.99 3.35
N GLU A 79 -25.17 -56.59 3.44
CA GLU A 79 -26.01 -56.55 4.65
C GLU A 79 -25.24 -57.11 5.87
N GLY A 80 -25.27 -56.38 6.98
CA GLY A 80 -24.48 -56.71 8.17
C GLY A 80 -23.04 -56.20 8.17
N ALA A 81 -22.63 -55.40 7.18
CA ALA A 81 -21.47 -54.52 7.30
C ALA A 81 -21.77 -53.36 8.27
N ALA A 82 -20.82 -52.99 9.13
CA ALA A 82 -20.99 -51.92 10.12
C ALA A 82 -19.72 -51.09 10.34
N LEU A 83 -19.89 -49.78 10.56
CA LEU A 83 -18.81 -48.86 10.92
C LEU A 83 -18.50 -48.88 12.42
N VAL A 84 -17.20 -48.79 12.74
CA VAL A 84 -16.72 -48.40 14.07
C VAL A 84 -16.90 -46.89 14.31
N GLU A 85 -16.75 -46.44 15.57
CA GLU A 85 -16.94 -45.03 15.96
C GLU A 85 -16.00 -44.05 15.22
N TYR A 86 -14.81 -44.54 14.85
CA TYR A 86 -13.78 -43.81 14.12
C TYR A 86 -13.66 -44.33 12.68
N ALA A 87 -14.44 -43.75 11.77
CA ALA A 87 -14.46 -44.04 10.34
C ALA A 87 -13.75 -42.95 9.51
N ALA A 88 -12.98 -42.08 10.15
CA ALA A 88 -12.12 -41.11 9.47
C ALA A 88 -10.99 -41.83 8.70
N PHE A 89 -10.59 -41.26 7.56
CA PHE A 89 -9.60 -41.84 6.64
C PHE A 89 -9.94 -43.22 6.03
N LEU A 90 -11.16 -43.77 6.23
CA LEU A 90 -11.46 -45.19 6.00
C LEU A 90 -11.15 -45.69 4.59
N PHE A 91 -11.44 -44.87 3.57
CA PHE A 91 -11.12 -45.12 2.16
C PHE A 91 -10.08 -44.13 1.61
N ARG A 92 -9.38 -43.37 2.48
CA ARG A 92 -8.32 -42.44 2.07
C ARG A 92 -7.27 -43.18 1.25
N ASP A 93 -6.83 -42.54 0.16
CA ASP A 93 -5.81 -43.01 -0.78
C ASP A 93 -6.13 -44.31 -1.55
N PHE A 94 -7.40 -44.76 -1.61
CA PHE A 94 -7.86 -45.77 -2.59
C PHE A 94 -7.89 -45.20 -4.03
N LYS A 95 -6.74 -44.71 -4.53
CA LYS A 95 -6.58 -43.94 -5.77
C LYS A 95 -7.10 -44.61 -7.05
N THR A 96 -7.25 -45.93 -7.04
CA THR A 96 -7.70 -46.73 -8.19
C THR A 96 -9.20 -46.99 -8.24
N VAL A 97 -9.94 -46.73 -7.15
CA VAL A 97 -11.38 -47.03 -7.03
C VAL A 97 -12.20 -46.08 -7.91
N GLU A 98 -13.18 -46.63 -8.62
CA GLU A 98 -14.06 -45.87 -9.53
C GLU A 98 -15.50 -45.79 -9.02
N LYS A 99 -15.94 -46.78 -8.24
CA LYS A 99 -17.28 -46.84 -7.64
C LYS A 99 -17.22 -47.31 -6.19
N ILE A 100 -17.99 -46.67 -5.32
CA ILE A 100 -18.19 -47.09 -3.92
C ILE A 100 -19.69 -47.18 -3.64
N ASP A 101 -20.17 -48.32 -3.16
CA ASP A 101 -21.58 -48.53 -2.78
C ASP A 101 -21.68 -48.99 -1.32
N LEU A 102 -22.03 -48.06 -0.43
CA LEU A 102 -22.17 -48.31 1.02
C LEU A 102 -23.64 -48.32 1.46
N THR A 103 -24.59 -48.53 0.54
CA THR A 103 -26.03 -48.42 0.82
C THR A 103 -26.51 -49.33 1.96
N ASN A 104 -25.85 -50.48 2.17
CA ASN A 104 -26.20 -51.47 3.20
C ASN A 104 -25.34 -51.39 4.48
N LEU A 105 -24.43 -50.41 4.58
CA LEU A 105 -23.48 -50.28 5.69
C LEU A 105 -24.14 -49.57 6.89
N ASP A 106 -24.19 -50.22 8.04
CA ASP A 106 -24.64 -49.59 9.29
C ASP A 106 -23.64 -48.54 9.77
N ALA A 107 -24.02 -47.27 9.63
CA ALA A 107 -23.24 -46.12 10.10
C ALA A 107 -23.68 -45.59 11.48
N SER A 108 -24.65 -46.21 12.16
CA SER A 108 -25.27 -45.69 13.39
C SER A 108 -24.29 -45.38 14.54
N ARG A 109 -23.12 -46.04 14.54
CA ARG A 109 -22.05 -45.84 15.54
C ARG A 109 -21.02 -44.78 15.15
N ALA A 110 -20.97 -44.34 13.89
CA ALA A 110 -19.95 -43.43 13.39
C ALA A 110 -20.09 -42.02 13.98
N LYS A 111 -18.95 -41.40 14.33
CA LYS A 111 -18.88 -40.01 14.81
C LYS A 111 -17.78 -39.22 14.12
N TYR A 112 -16.66 -39.87 13.80
CA TYR A 112 -15.56 -39.28 13.07
C TYR A 112 -15.56 -39.84 11.65
N VAL A 113 -15.81 -38.99 10.65
CA VAL A 113 -15.89 -39.34 9.22
C VAL A 113 -15.17 -38.32 8.32
N TYR A 114 -14.35 -37.44 8.92
CA TYR A 114 -13.50 -36.52 8.17
C TYR A 114 -12.50 -37.31 7.31
N ASP A 115 -12.12 -36.73 6.17
CA ASP A 115 -11.13 -37.26 5.23
C ASP A 115 -11.48 -38.68 4.69
N MET A 116 -12.74 -39.14 4.82
CA MET A 116 -13.14 -40.55 4.64
C MET A 116 -12.87 -41.12 3.24
N PHE A 117 -12.96 -40.31 2.19
CA PHE A 117 -12.67 -40.68 0.79
C PHE A 117 -11.57 -39.81 0.17
N GLU A 118 -10.74 -39.15 0.99
CA GLU A 118 -9.67 -38.28 0.48
C GLU A 118 -8.74 -39.02 -0.48
N ASN A 119 -8.31 -38.35 -1.56
CA ASN A 119 -7.39 -38.87 -2.57
C ASN A 119 -7.90 -40.16 -3.26
N CYS A 120 -9.22 -40.44 -3.22
CA CYS A 120 -9.88 -41.40 -4.12
C CYS A 120 -9.94 -40.83 -5.55
N THR A 121 -8.78 -40.60 -6.17
CA THR A 121 -8.63 -39.80 -7.40
C THR A 121 -9.43 -40.30 -8.61
N ALA A 122 -9.70 -41.61 -8.69
CA ALA A 122 -10.46 -42.24 -9.77
C ALA A 122 -11.97 -42.37 -9.50
N LEU A 123 -12.46 -42.00 -8.31
CA LEU A 123 -13.83 -42.20 -7.85
C LEU A 123 -14.81 -41.34 -8.66
N LYS A 124 -15.82 -41.97 -9.25
CA LYS A 124 -16.84 -41.33 -10.12
C LYS A 124 -18.24 -41.33 -9.49
N GLU A 125 -18.55 -42.38 -8.73
CA GLU A 125 -19.84 -42.60 -8.07
C GLU A 125 -19.59 -43.11 -6.65
N VAL A 126 -20.17 -42.43 -5.66
CA VAL A 126 -20.27 -42.91 -4.28
C VAL A 126 -21.72 -42.88 -3.82
N LYS A 127 -22.18 -43.98 -3.21
CA LYS A 127 -23.42 -44.00 -2.43
C LYS A 127 -23.04 -44.08 -0.95
N LEU A 128 -23.47 -43.08 -0.19
CA LEU A 128 -23.18 -42.98 1.23
C LEU A 128 -24.07 -43.92 2.06
N PRO A 129 -23.58 -44.40 3.21
CA PRO A 129 -24.43 -45.08 4.19
C PRO A 129 -25.38 -44.06 4.83
N ASP A 130 -26.41 -44.55 5.52
CA ASP A 130 -27.37 -43.68 6.19
C ASP A 130 -26.79 -43.11 7.50
N PHE A 131 -26.26 -41.88 7.43
CA PHE A 131 -25.74 -41.16 8.59
C PHE A 131 -26.83 -40.40 9.38
N THR A 132 -28.12 -40.53 9.05
CA THR A 132 -29.18 -39.65 9.59
C THR A 132 -29.33 -39.70 11.12
N ASN A 133 -29.02 -40.84 11.74
CA ASN A 133 -29.14 -41.06 13.18
C ASN A 133 -27.79 -40.99 13.93
N THR A 134 -26.79 -40.30 13.39
CA THR A 134 -25.44 -40.22 13.96
C THR A 134 -25.18 -38.93 14.75
N SER A 135 -24.01 -38.84 15.39
CA SER A 135 -23.55 -37.64 16.12
C SER A 135 -22.25 -37.09 15.52
N ILE A 136 -22.19 -37.01 14.19
CA ILE A 136 -21.03 -36.49 13.46
C ILE A 136 -20.91 -34.97 13.68
N THR A 137 -19.69 -34.51 13.96
CA THR A 137 -19.39 -33.08 14.18
C THR A 137 -18.41 -32.49 13.15
N ASP A 138 -17.79 -33.32 12.32
CA ASP A 138 -16.73 -32.94 11.39
C ASP A 138 -16.79 -33.79 10.13
N VAL A 139 -16.93 -33.13 8.97
CA VAL A 139 -16.95 -33.74 7.63
C VAL A 139 -15.88 -33.13 6.72
N SER A 140 -14.88 -32.45 7.30
CA SER A 140 -13.81 -31.82 6.54
C SER A 140 -13.06 -32.82 5.66
N TRP A 141 -12.62 -32.35 4.50
CA TRP A 141 -11.87 -33.08 3.48
C TRP A 141 -12.49 -34.40 2.99
N MET A 142 -13.77 -34.68 3.29
CA MET A 142 -14.41 -35.99 3.08
C MET A 142 -14.24 -36.52 1.65
N PHE A 143 -14.29 -35.66 0.62
CA PHE A 143 -14.05 -35.99 -0.79
C PHE A 143 -12.87 -35.22 -1.40
N TYR A 144 -11.92 -34.77 -0.56
CA TYR A 144 -10.77 -33.98 -1.02
C TYR A 144 -9.98 -34.74 -2.10
N ASN A 145 -9.65 -34.06 -3.21
CA ASN A 145 -8.98 -34.62 -4.39
C ASN A 145 -9.67 -35.86 -5.01
N CYS A 146 -11.00 -35.99 -4.89
CA CYS A 146 -11.79 -36.92 -5.71
C CYS A 146 -11.90 -36.40 -7.16
N TYR A 147 -10.79 -36.31 -7.88
CA TYR A 147 -10.66 -35.64 -9.18
C TYR A 147 -11.71 -36.09 -10.21
N SER A 148 -12.13 -37.36 -10.17
CA SER A 148 -13.07 -37.97 -11.13
C SER A 148 -14.54 -37.91 -10.71
N LEU A 149 -14.87 -37.34 -9.55
CA LEU A 149 -16.22 -37.36 -8.98
C LEU A 149 -17.12 -36.41 -9.77
N GLU A 150 -18.10 -36.95 -10.51
CA GLU A 150 -18.94 -36.12 -11.39
C GLU A 150 -20.17 -35.53 -10.67
N ASN A 151 -20.74 -36.31 -9.74
CA ASN A 151 -21.94 -36.00 -8.95
C ASN A 151 -21.90 -36.81 -7.64
N ILE A 152 -22.62 -36.37 -6.62
CA ILE A 152 -22.82 -37.10 -5.36
C ILE A 152 -24.22 -36.80 -4.79
N ASP A 153 -24.85 -37.81 -4.19
CA ASP A 153 -26.08 -37.67 -3.40
C ASP A 153 -25.72 -37.47 -1.92
N LEU A 154 -26.04 -36.30 -1.38
CA LEU A 154 -25.79 -35.93 0.02
C LEU A 154 -26.99 -36.17 0.94
N SER A 155 -28.15 -36.64 0.43
CA SER A 155 -29.39 -36.80 1.22
C SER A 155 -29.29 -37.79 2.39
N LYS A 156 -28.22 -38.60 2.42
CA LYS A 156 -27.88 -39.53 3.51
C LYS A 156 -26.90 -38.97 4.54
N LEU A 157 -26.34 -37.78 4.32
CA LEU A 157 -25.44 -37.09 5.25
C LEU A 157 -26.20 -36.02 6.03
N ASN A 158 -26.52 -36.33 7.29
CA ASN A 158 -27.20 -35.40 8.19
C ASN A 158 -26.19 -34.61 9.03
N THR A 159 -26.25 -33.27 9.00
CA THR A 159 -25.18 -32.40 9.53
C THR A 159 -25.53 -31.44 10.70
N PRO A 160 -26.62 -31.58 11.48
CA PRO A 160 -27.05 -30.56 12.47
C PRO A 160 -26.06 -30.31 13.60
N ASN A 161 -25.12 -31.24 13.84
CA ASN A 161 -24.05 -31.11 14.85
C ASN A 161 -22.68 -30.76 14.23
N VAL A 162 -22.60 -30.59 12.91
CA VAL A 162 -21.33 -30.38 12.19
C VAL A 162 -20.90 -28.93 12.27
N THR A 163 -19.69 -28.71 12.76
CA THR A 163 -19.08 -27.37 12.88
C THR A 163 -18.00 -27.11 11.84
N ASN A 164 -17.54 -28.15 11.15
CA ASN A 164 -16.41 -28.13 10.22
C ASN A 164 -16.75 -28.86 8.89
N PHE A 165 -16.81 -28.09 7.81
CA PHE A 165 -17.01 -28.55 6.42
C PHE A 165 -15.79 -28.25 5.53
N ARG A 166 -14.67 -27.85 6.14
CA ARG A 166 -13.46 -27.38 5.45
C ARG A 166 -13.02 -28.31 4.33
N GLY A 167 -12.87 -27.78 3.11
CA GLY A 167 -12.35 -28.51 1.97
C GLY A 167 -13.13 -29.78 1.56
N MET A 168 -14.39 -29.93 2.00
CA MET A 168 -15.17 -31.17 1.84
C MET A 168 -15.22 -31.69 0.39
N PHE A 169 -15.28 -30.80 -0.61
CA PHE A 169 -15.25 -31.12 -2.04
C PHE A 169 -14.03 -30.49 -2.76
N SER A 170 -13.02 -30.01 -2.02
CA SER A 170 -11.84 -29.38 -2.63
C SER A 170 -11.15 -30.38 -3.57
N GLY A 171 -10.74 -29.92 -4.75
CA GLY A 171 -10.15 -30.78 -5.78
C GLY A 171 -11.13 -31.76 -6.44
N CYS A 172 -12.45 -31.64 -6.29
CA CYS A 172 -13.41 -32.40 -7.09
C CYS A 172 -13.49 -31.84 -8.53
N LEU A 173 -12.39 -31.99 -9.28
CA LEU A 173 -12.17 -31.36 -10.60
C LEU A 173 -13.29 -31.61 -11.62
N SER A 174 -13.95 -32.78 -11.55
CA SER A 174 -14.99 -33.23 -12.49
C SER A 174 -16.43 -32.95 -12.02
N LEU A 175 -16.64 -32.32 -10.85
CA LEU A 175 -17.96 -32.13 -10.24
C LEU A 175 -18.77 -31.08 -11.01
N LYS A 176 -19.79 -31.52 -11.76
CA LYS A 176 -20.57 -30.67 -12.70
C LYS A 176 -21.70 -29.93 -12.01
N THR A 177 -22.33 -30.61 -11.05
CA THR A 177 -23.51 -30.17 -10.30
C THR A 177 -23.46 -30.78 -8.91
N LEU A 178 -23.89 -30.02 -7.91
CA LEU A 178 -24.00 -30.47 -6.53
C LEU A 178 -25.25 -29.85 -5.90
N ASP A 179 -26.07 -30.68 -5.27
CA ASP A 179 -27.15 -30.23 -4.39
C ASP A 179 -26.63 -30.23 -2.95
N VAL A 180 -26.61 -29.05 -2.32
CA VAL A 180 -26.19 -28.85 -0.92
C VAL A 180 -27.36 -28.48 0.00
N SER A 181 -28.61 -28.58 -0.49
CA SER A 181 -29.81 -28.13 0.22
C SER A 181 -30.21 -29.00 1.41
N CYS A 182 -29.69 -30.22 1.47
CA CYS A 182 -29.86 -31.13 2.60
C CYS A 182 -28.83 -30.93 3.73
N LEU A 183 -27.83 -30.04 3.56
CA LEU A 183 -26.84 -29.77 4.58
C LEU A 183 -27.36 -28.73 5.58
N ASP A 184 -27.67 -29.17 6.80
CA ASP A 184 -27.83 -28.27 7.93
C ASP A 184 -26.46 -27.64 8.27
N THR A 185 -26.33 -26.33 8.01
CA THR A 185 -25.15 -25.52 8.28
C THR A 185 -25.33 -24.61 9.51
N SER A 186 -26.40 -24.79 10.28
CA SER A 186 -26.81 -23.94 11.41
C SER A 186 -25.79 -23.83 12.55
N ASN A 187 -24.85 -24.79 12.61
CA ASN A 187 -23.71 -24.84 13.54
C ASN A 187 -22.33 -24.77 12.85
N ALA A 188 -22.27 -24.53 11.53
CA ALA A 188 -21.01 -24.40 10.80
C ALA A 188 -20.17 -23.22 11.31
N THR A 189 -18.86 -23.44 11.44
CA THR A 189 -17.87 -22.46 11.91
C THR A 189 -16.70 -22.29 10.93
N ASP A 190 -16.30 -23.37 10.24
CA ASP A 190 -15.31 -23.40 9.16
C ASP A 190 -15.89 -24.06 7.91
N ILE A 191 -15.91 -23.32 6.80
CA ILE A 191 -16.23 -23.78 5.43
C ILE A 191 -15.08 -23.44 4.46
N GLN A 192 -13.88 -23.12 4.95
CA GLN A 192 -12.75 -22.72 4.11
C GLN A 192 -12.47 -23.77 3.03
N ASN A 193 -12.13 -23.30 1.83
CA ASN A 193 -11.78 -24.14 0.69
C ASN A 193 -12.89 -25.14 0.25
N MET A 194 -14.13 -25.09 0.75
CA MET A 194 -15.10 -26.20 0.62
C MET A 194 -15.34 -26.68 -0.82
N PHE A 195 -15.30 -25.78 -1.81
CA PHE A 195 -15.43 -26.08 -3.23
C PHE A 195 -14.18 -25.71 -4.05
N GLU A 196 -13.04 -25.45 -3.41
CA GLU A 196 -11.79 -25.08 -4.09
C GLU A 196 -11.47 -26.06 -5.23
N LYS A 197 -11.07 -25.56 -6.40
CA LYS A 197 -10.74 -26.37 -7.60
C LYS A 197 -11.89 -27.27 -8.08
N CYS A 198 -13.16 -26.98 -7.78
CA CYS A 198 -14.33 -27.56 -8.48
C CYS A 198 -14.45 -26.99 -9.91
N SER A 199 -13.44 -27.27 -10.76
CA SER A 199 -13.14 -26.50 -11.99
C SER A 199 -14.23 -26.51 -13.08
N VAL A 200 -15.13 -27.50 -13.06
CA VAL A 200 -16.25 -27.63 -14.01
C VAL A 200 -17.62 -27.32 -13.40
N LEU A 201 -17.68 -26.99 -12.10
CA LEU A 201 -18.91 -26.58 -11.43
C LEU A 201 -19.36 -25.23 -12.00
N LYS A 202 -20.59 -25.18 -12.51
CA LYS A 202 -21.15 -23.99 -13.19
C LYS A 202 -22.01 -23.12 -12.28
N ASN A 203 -22.77 -23.75 -11.40
CA ASN A 203 -23.73 -23.08 -10.52
C ASN A 203 -23.73 -23.77 -9.17
N ILE A 204 -23.95 -23.01 -8.10
CA ILE A 204 -24.15 -23.52 -6.75
C ILE A 204 -25.15 -22.60 -6.02
N ASP A 205 -26.00 -23.20 -5.19
CA ASP A 205 -27.10 -22.54 -4.51
C ASP A 205 -26.95 -22.74 -2.99
N LEU A 206 -26.69 -21.65 -2.26
CA LEU A 206 -26.55 -21.66 -0.81
C LEU A 206 -27.80 -21.06 -0.11
N SER A 207 -28.92 -20.84 -0.81
CA SER A 207 -30.11 -20.17 -0.26
C SER A 207 -30.79 -20.89 0.91
N SER A 208 -30.48 -22.17 1.09
CA SER A 208 -30.96 -23.04 2.17
C SER A 208 -30.10 -23.00 3.43
N TRP A 209 -28.92 -22.36 3.39
CA TRP A 209 -27.97 -22.37 4.49
C TRP A 209 -28.32 -21.37 5.61
N ASP A 210 -27.85 -21.66 6.82
CA ASP A 210 -27.96 -20.78 8.00
C ASP A 210 -26.58 -20.66 8.65
N THR A 211 -25.64 -19.96 7.99
CA THR A 211 -24.26 -19.90 8.47
C THR A 211 -24.06 -18.92 9.65
N LYS A 212 -25.07 -18.70 10.50
CA LYS A 212 -25.05 -17.75 11.63
C LYS A 212 -23.94 -17.95 12.67
N ASN A 213 -23.14 -18.99 12.58
CA ASN A 213 -22.00 -19.31 13.45
C ASN A 213 -20.64 -19.26 12.73
N LEU A 214 -20.62 -18.87 11.45
CA LEU A 214 -19.47 -18.89 10.56
C LEU A 214 -18.38 -17.88 10.95
N VAL A 215 -17.15 -18.37 11.07
CA VAL A 215 -15.95 -17.58 11.36
C VAL A 215 -14.96 -17.62 10.19
N TYR A 216 -14.91 -18.72 9.42
CA TYR A 216 -13.88 -18.93 8.40
C TYR A 216 -14.45 -19.43 7.06
N PHE A 217 -14.34 -18.61 6.00
CA PHE A 217 -14.81 -18.95 4.64
C PHE A 217 -13.86 -18.54 3.48
N SER A 218 -12.59 -18.23 3.78
CA SER A 218 -11.56 -18.02 2.75
C SER A 218 -11.49 -19.16 1.73
N TYR A 219 -11.12 -18.83 0.49
CA TYR A 219 -10.90 -19.77 -0.63
C TYR A 219 -12.15 -20.59 -1.03
N LEU A 220 -13.36 -20.24 -0.57
CA LEU A 220 -14.59 -21.06 -0.70
C LEU A 220 -14.83 -21.59 -2.13
N PHE A 221 -14.63 -20.75 -3.14
CA PHE A 221 -14.75 -21.07 -4.57
C PHE A 221 -13.45 -20.84 -5.36
N GLN A 222 -12.28 -20.80 -4.70
CA GLN A 222 -11.01 -20.58 -5.40
C GLN A 222 -10.79 -21.61 -6.51
N ASP A 223 -10.31 -21.20 -7.68
CA ASP A 223 -10.12 -22.01 -8.90
C ASP A 223 -11.39 -22.72 -9.44
N CYS A 224 -12.59 -22.28 -9.06
CA CYS A 224 -13.84 -22.69 -9.73
C CYS A 224 -13.97 -22.00 -11.11
N THR A 225 -13.05 -22.31 -12.02
CA THR A 225 -12.89 -21.59 -13.30
C THR A 225 -14.10 -21.67 -14.24
N SER A 226 -15.04 -22.58 -14.02
CA SER A 226 -16.31 -22.65 -14.77
C SER A 226 -17.53 -22.03 -14.08
N LEU A 227 -17.37 -21.46 -12.88
CA LEU A 227 -18.46 -20.90 -12.10
C LEU A 227 -19.04 -19.67 -12.81
N GLU A 228 -20.34 -19.75 -13.12
CA GLU A 228 -21.09 -18.77 -13.91
C GLU A 228 -22.16 -18.06 -13.04
N LYS A 229 -22.70 -18.71 -12.00
CA LYS A 229 -23.58 -18.09 -10.97
C LYS A 229 -23.34 -18.72 -9.59
N VAL A 230 -23.48 -17.92 -8.53
CA VAL A 230 -23.65 -18.37 -7.14
C VAL A 230 -24.91 -17.72 -6.55
N ASP A 231 -25.64 -18.45 -5.72
CA ASP A 231 -26.62 -17.84 -4.80
C ASP A 231 -26.03 -17.80 -3.38
N LEU A 232 -25.88 -16.60 -2.81
CA LEU A 232 -25.27 -16.38 -1.50
C LEU A 232 -26.29 -16.14 -0.38
N SER A 233 -27.59 -16.24 -0.64
CA SER A 233 -28.63 -15.74 0.26
C SER A 233 -28.71 -16.39 1.65
N GLY A 234 -28.18 -17.61 1.85
CA GLY A 234 -28.01 -18.25 3.17
C GLY A 234 -26.64 -18.05 3.84
N LEU A 235 -25.70 -17.35 3.18
CA LEU A 235 -24.33 -17.16 3.65
C LEU A 235 -24.20 -15.93 4.57
N ASN A 236 -24.72 -16.05 5.79
CA ASN A 236 -24.48 -15.10 6.87
C ASN A 236 -22.99 -15.09 7.30
N THR A 237 -22.31 -13.96 7.08
CA THR A 237 -20.89 -13.75 7.42
C THR A 237 -20.64 -12.91 8.67
N SER A 238 -21.69 -12.53 9.42
CA SER A 238 -21.65 -11.51 10.50
C SER A 238 -20.60 -11.72 11.60
N LYS A 239 -20.14 -12.95 11.83
CA LYS A 239 -19.12 -13.30 12.84
C LYS A 239 -17.70 -13.50 12.28
N SER A 240 -17.52 -13.37 10.97
CA SER A 240 -16.24 -13.61 10.30
C SER A 240 -15.34 -12.36 10.35
N PRO A 241 -14.12 -12.43 10.90
CA PRO A 241 -13.21 -11.27 11.01
C PRO A 241 -12.58 -10.85 9.67
N GLY A 242 -12.87 -11.57 8.59
CA GLY A 242 -12.37 -11.35 7.24
C GLY A 242 -12.22 -12.67 6.47
N ALA A 243 -12.06 -12.59 5.16
CA ALA A 243 -11.80 -13.73 4.30
C ALA A 243 -10.84 -13.37 3.16
N SER A 244 -10.18 -14.36 2.58
CA SER A 244 -9.30 -14.18 1.42
C SER A 244 -9.78 -14.99 0.23
N ASP A 245 -9.55 -14.49 -0.98
CA ASP A 245 -9.56 -15.27 -2.22
C ASP A 245 -10.86 -16.06 -2.50
N VAL A 246 -12.00 -15.56 -2.00
CA VAL A 246 -13.29 -16.27 -1.93
C VAL A 246 -13.77 -16.76 -3.31
N PHE A 247 -13.63 -15.94 -4.35
CA PHE A 247 -13.92 -16.29 -5.75
C PHE A 247 -12.64 -16.24 -6.62
N PHE A 248 -11.44 -16.34 -6.04
CA PHE A 248 -10.19 -16.19 -6.78
C PHE A 248 -10.12 -17.20 -7.95
N ASN A 249 -9.85 -16.72 -9.16
CA ASN A 249 -9.83 -17.51 -10.40
C ASN A 249 -11.19 -18.17 -10.75
N CYS A 250 -12.32 -17.60 -10.32
CA CYS A 250 -13.64 -17.87 -10.89
C CYS A 250 -13.75 -17.24 -12.30
N ALA A 251 -12.96 -17.77 -13.24
CA ALA A 251 -12.69 -17.18 -14.55
C ALA A 251 -13.91 -16.80 -15.40
N LYS A 252 -15.07 -17.43 -15.18
CA LYS A 252 -16.34 -17.17 -15.90
C LYS A 252 -17.38 -16.35 -15.12
N LEU A 253 -17.12 -15.98 -13.86
CA LEU A 253 -18.03 -15.14 -13.08
C LEU A 253 -18.09 -13.75 -13.73
N ARG A 254 -19.30 -13.27 -14.07
CA ARG A 254 -19.53 -12.00 -14.79
C ARG A 254 -20.10 -10.89 -13.92
N ASP A 255 -20.90 -11.28 -12.96
CA ASP A 255 -21.54 -10.50 -11.92
C ASP A 255 -21.74 -11.38 -10.67
N ILE A 256 -21.99 -10.75 -9.52
CA ILE A 256 -22.29 -11.41 -8.26
C ILE A 256 -23.13 -10.47 -7.40
N ASP A 257 -24.14 -11.01 -6.72
CA ASP A 257 -24.90 -10.27 -5.71
C ASP A 257 -24.26 -10.53 -4.33
N LEU A 258 -23.79 -9.45 -3.70
CA LEU A 258 -23.14 -9.49 -2.38
C LEU A 258 -24.06 -9.03 -1.25
N SER A 259 -25.33 -8.70 -1.51
CA SER A 259 -26.26 -8.12 -0.54
C SER A 259 -26.64 -9.03 0.64
N ALA A 260 -26.29 -10.32 0.57
CA ALA A 260 -26.44 -11.27 1.68
C ALA A 260 -25.27 -11.25 2.68
N LEU A 261 -24.12 -10.64 2.32
CA LEU A 261 -22.90 -10.68 3.11
C LEU A 261 -22.87 -9.53 4.13
N ASP A 262 -22.94 -9.86 5.42
CA ASP A 262 -22.61 -8.92 6.50
C ASP A 262 -21.08 -8.85 6.66
N THR A 263 -20.51 -7.71 6.28
CA THR A 263 -19.06 -7.43 6.36
C THR A 263 -18.68 -6.50 7.52
N SER A 264 -19.61 -6.12 8.39
CA SER A 264 -19.40 -5.13 9.47
C SER A 264 -18.35 -5.51 10.53
N ASN A 265 -17.96 -6.79 10.58
CA ASN A 265 -16.87 -7.29 11.45
C ASN A 265 -15.60 -7.66 10.66
N MET A 266 -15.56 -7.41 9.34
CA MET A 266 -14.41 -7.79 8.50
C MET A 266 -13.30 -6.74 8.52
N THR A 267 -12.08 -7.23 8.73
CA THR A 267 -10.87 -6.42 8.76
C THR A 267 -9.94 -6.70 7.56
N TRP A 268 -10.20 -7.74 6.77
CA TRP A 268 -9.54 -8.02 5.49
C TRP A 268 -10.49 -8.66 4.46
N MET A 269 -10.30 -8.33 3.18
CA MET A 269 -11.01 -8.94 2.04
C MET A 269 -10.09 -9.17 0.81
N SER A 270 -8.83 -9.50 1.05
CA SER A 270 -7.80 -9.64 0.01
C SER A 270 -8.18 -10.66 -1.07
N GLY A 271 -7.95 -10.31 -2.33
CA GLY A 271 -8.02 -11.21 -3.49
C GLY A 271 -9.39 -11.79 -3.85
N TRP A 272 -10.50 -11.34 -3.24
CA TRP A 272 -11.83 -11.97 -3.44
C TRP A 272 -12.21 -12.20 -4.91
N PHE A 273 -11.90 -11.26 -5.81
CA PHE A 273 -12.17 -11.34 -7.24
C PHE A 273 -10.90 -11.44 -8.10
N GLY A 274 -9.75 -11.73 -7.50
CA GLY A 274 -8.51 -11.95 -8.24
C GLY A 274 -8.68 -13.01 -9.33
N CYS A 275 -8.16 -12.77 -10.53
CA CYS A 275 -8.29 -13.64 -11.70
C CYS A 275 -9.74 -13.95 -12.17
N CYS A 276 -10.74 -13.15 -11.78
CA CYS A 276 -12.09 -13.23 -12.36
C CYS A 276 -12.13 -12.56 -13.75
N TYR A 277 -11.50 -13.21 -14.75
CA TYR A 277 -11.26 -12.61 -16.07
C TYR A 277 -12.54 -12.14 -16.80
N SER A 278 -13.70 -12.75 -16.53
CA SER A 278 -14.99 -12.41 -17.16
C SER A 278 -15.81 -11.37 -16.38
N LEU A 279 -15.34 -10.90 -15.23
CA LEU A 279 -16.08 -10.01 -14.33
C LEU A 279 -16.24 -8.63 -14.97
N GLU A 280 -17.48 -8.17 -15.13
CA GLU A 280 -17.78 -6.89 -15.77
C GLU A 280 -18.22 -5.80 -14.78
N ASN A 281 -18.90 -6.17 -13.69
CA ASN A 281 -19.35 -5.26 -12.64
C ASN A 281 -19.42 -5.98 -11.28
N VAL A 282 -19.23 -5.26 -10.18
CA VAL A 282 -19.60 -5.68 -8.81
C VAL A 282 -20.19 -4.47 -8.08
N ASN A 283 -21.22 -4.67 -7.26
CA ASN A 283 -21.79 -3.62 -6.42
C ASN A 283 -21.15 -3.68 -5.02
N PHE A 284 -20.35 -2.67 -4.66
CA PHE A 284 -19.75 -2.55 -3.32
C PHE A 284 -20.61 -1.75 -2.34
N ASN A 285 -21.65 -1.05 -2.81
CA ASN A 285 -22.50 -0.17 -1.99
C ASN A 285 -23.48 -0.94 -1.07
N VAL A 286 -23.35 -2.27 -1.00
CA VAL A 286 -24.07 -3.16 -0.07
C VAL A 286 -23.16 -3.68 1.06
N LEU A 287 -21.86 -3.37 1.03
CA LEU A 287 -20.88 -3.81 2.02
C LEU A 287 -20.52 -2.69 2.99
N ASP A 288 -20.27 -3.05 4.24
CA ASP A 288 -19.52 -2.21 5.19
C ASP A 288 -18.02 -2.52 5.05
N THR A 289 -17.21 -1.51 4.75
CA THR A 289 -15.74 -1.64 4.68
C THR A 289 -15.01 -0.81 5.73
N SER A 290 -15.72 -0.18 6.67
CA SER A 290 -15.14 0.81 7.61
C SER A 290 -14.09 0.24 8.58
N ASP A 291 -14.11 -1.07 8.83
CA ASP A 291 -13.11 -1.81 9.62
C ASP A 291 -12.04 -2.51 8.75
N VAL A 292 -12.21 -2.53 7.42
CA VAL A 292 -11.31 -3.20 6.47
C VAL A 292 -9.99 -2.44 6.33
N ASN A 293 -8.89 -3.12 6.63
CA ASN A 293 -7.55 -2.55 6.61
C ASN A 293 -6.66 -3.06 5.46
N THR A 294 -7.02 -4.16 4.78
CA THR A 294 -6.36 -4.61 3.54
C THR A 294 -7.36 -5.12 2.49
N MET A 295 -7.15 -4.66 1.26
CA MET A 295 -7.88 -5.03 0.04
C MET A 295 -6.88 -5.51 -1.04
N ARG A 296 -5.75 -6.08 -0.61
CA ARG A 296 -4.66 -6.49 -1.50
C ARG A 296 -5.17 -7.42 -2.61
N GLY A 297 -4.87 -7.07 -3.85
CA GLY A 297 -5.21 -7.90 -5.02
C GLY A 297 -6.70 -8.04 -5.35
N LEU A 298 -7.60 -7.28 -4.70
CA LEU A 298 -9.06 -7.48 -4.71
C LEU A 298 -9.66 -7.76 -6.09
N PHE A 299 -9.28 -6.98 -7.12
CA PHE A 299 -9.72 -7.13 -8.51
C PHE A 299 -8.56 -7.49 -9.47
N SER A 300 -7.42 -7.95 -8.94
CA SER A 300 -6.23 -8.22 -9.77
C SER A 300 -6.54 -9.19 -10.92
N ASN A 301 -6.17 -8.85 -12.15
CA ASN A 301 -6.47 -9.58 -13.38
C ASN A 301 -7.97 -9.71 -13.73
N CYS A 302 -8.84 -8.80 -13.27
CA CYS A 302 -10.22 -8.67 -13.77
C CYS A 302 -10.23 -8.06 -15.19
N THR A 303 -9.79 -8.84 -16.18
CA THR A 303 -9.51 -8.33 -17.53
C THR A 303 -10.74 -7.87 -18.33
N SER A 304 -11.96 -8.14 -17.86
CA SER A 304 -13.23 -7.64 -18.45
C SER A 304 -13.79 -6.40 -17.76
N LEU A 305 -13.24 -5.98 -16.61
CA LEU A 305 -13.68 -4.81 -15.85
C LEU A 305 -13.37 -3.52 -16.61
N LYS A 306 -14.35 -2.61 -16.70
CA LYS A 306 -14.27 -1.38 -17.52
C LYS A 306 -14.31 -0.09 -16.69
N SER A 307 -15.02 -0.16 -15.58
CA SER A 307 -15.36 0.90 -14.64
C SER A 307 -15.81 0.23 -13.35
N LEU A 308 -15.67 0.88 -12.21
CA LEU A 308 -16.21 0.39 -10.93
C LEU A 308 -16.72 1.58 -10.10
N ASP A 309 -17.88 1.41 -9.47
CA ASP A 309 -18.37 2.35 -8.47
C ASP A 309 -17.70 2.03 -7.12
N LEU A 310 -16.99 3.02 -6.57
CA LEU A 310 -16.32 2.94 -5.28
C LEU A 310 -17.03 3.74 -4.19
N SER A 311 -18.16 4.39 -4.49
CA SER A 311 -18.76 5.43 -3.63
C SER A 311 -19.28 4.92 -2.28
N GLY A 312 -19.60 3.62 -2.18
CA GLY A 312 -19.94 2.95 -0.91
C GLY A 312 -18.75 2.44 -0.10
N MET A 313 -17.50 2.56 -0.58
CA MET A 313 -16.32 2.03 0.12
C MET A 313 -15.74 3.06 1.10
N ASP A 314 -15.94 2.84 2.40
CA ASP A 314 -15.12 3.48 3.43
C ASP A 314 -13.72 2.85 3.42
N THR A 315 -12.70 3.62 3.05
CA THR A 315 -11.29 3.20 3.07
C THR A 315 -10.49 3.87 4.18
N SER A 316 -11.13 4.52 5.15
CA SER A 316 -10.45 5.31 6.20
C SER A 316 -9.47 4.50 7.06
N ARG A 317 -9.54 3.17 7.07
CA ARG A 317 -8.58 2.27 7.74
C ARG A 317 -7.66 1.47 6.81
N LEU A 318 -7.76 1.67 5.49
CA LEU A 318 -7.03 0.90 4.49
C LEU A 318 -5.52 1.20 4.54
N TYR A 319 -4.71 0.24 5.00
CA TYR A 319 -3.24 0.34 5.04
C TYR A 319 -2.57 -0.29 3.81
N ASP A 320 -3.19 -1.27 3.16
CA ASP A 320 -2.65 -2.00 2.01
C ASP A 320 -3.68 -2.18 0.89
N ALA A 321 -3.43 -1.49 -0.23
CA ALA A 321 -4.13 -1.59 -1.51
C ALA A 321 -3.21 -2.14 -2.61
N SER A 322 -2.13 -2.85 -2.25
CA SER A 322 -1.18 -3.39 -3.23
C SER A 322 -1.89 -4.30 -4.23
N SER A 323 -1.59 -4.11 -5.51
CA SER A 323 -2.15 -4.86 -6.63
C SER A 323 -3.69 -4.82 -6.74
N MET A 324 -4.39 -3.91 -6.05
CA MET A 324 -5.87 -3.90 -5.95
C MET A 324 -6.57 -3.97 -7.31
N PHE A 325 -6.06 -3.25 -8.32
CA PHE A 325 -6.55 -3.26 -9.71
C PHE A 325 -5.55 -3.86 -10.71
N TYR A 326 -4.43 -4.43 -10.25
CA TYR A 326 -3.33 -4.95 -11.08
C TYR A 326 -3.83 -5.67 -12.34
N ASN A 327 -3.38 -5.24 -13.51
CA ASN A 327 -3.69 -5.84 -14.80
C ASN A 327 -5.19 -5.94 -15.09
N CYS A 328 -5.89 -4.81 -14.98
CA CYS A 328 -7.23 -4.58 -15.52
C CYS A 328 -7.15 -3.77 -16.84
N PRO A 329 -6.66 -4.34 -17.96
CA PRO A 329 -6.37 -3.62 -19.21
C PRO A 329 -7.61 -3.08 -19.96
N LEU A 330 -8.82 -3.29 -19.45
CA LEU A 330 -10.06 -2.67 -19.95
C LEU A 330 -10.61 -1.55 -19.05
N LEU A 331 -10.07 -1.36 -17.84
CA LEU A 331 -10.45 -0.28 -16.94
C LEU A 331 -10.09 1.08 -17.58
N LYS A 332 -11.07 1.98 -17.65
CA LYS A 332 -10.97 3.30 -18.33
C LYS A 332 -10.95 4.46 -17.36
N GLU A 333 -11.80 4.39 -16.34
CA GLU A 333 -12.06 5.47 -15.39
C GLU A 333 -12.35 4.88 -14.01
N LEU A 334 -11.99 5.64 -12.97
CA LEU A 334 -12.20 5.29 -11.58
C LEU A 334 -12.27 6.58 -10.76
N ASP A 335 -13.37 6.80 -10.04
CA ASP A 335 -13.50 7.94 -9.14
C ASP A 335 -12.83 7.62 -7.80
N LEU A 336 -11.72 8.30 -7.52
CA LEU A 336 -10.97 8.17 -6.27
C LEU A 336 -11.30 9.29 -5.25
N SER A 337 -12.28 10.15 -5.54
CA SER A 337 -12.64 11.27 -4.65
C SER A 337 -13.25 10.81 -3.32
N CYS A 338 -13.86 9.62 -3.28
CA CYS A 338 -14.37 8.97 -2.07
C CYS A 338 -13.30 8.19 -1.28
N ILE A 339 -12.10 7.96 -1.85
CA ILE A 339 -11.08 7.09 -1.26
C ILE A 339 -10.17 7.90 -0.33
N ASP A 340 -10.34 7.70 0.98
CA ASP A 340 -9.36 8.15 1.97
C ASP A 340 -8.08 7.30 1.86
N THR A 341 -7.01 7.91 1.35
CA THR A 341 -5.68 7.31 1.26
C THR A 341 -4.80 7.68 2.47
N SER A 342 -5.28 8.47 3.43
CA SER A 342 -4.46 9.05 4.49
C SER A 342 -3.89 8.03 5.49
N ASN A 343 -4.41 6.80 5.52
CA ASN A 343 -3.87 5.66 6.29
C ASN A 343 -3.11 4.64 5.43
N LEU A 344 -3.01 4.85 4.12
CA LEU A 344 -2.36 3.95 3.18
C LEU A 344 -0.84 3.93 3.38
N ILE A 345 -0.28 2.72 3.52
CA ILE A 345 1.16 2.46 3.71
C ILE A 345 1.74 1.73 2.49
N GLN A 346 0.94 0.83 1.89
CA GLN A 346 1.35 -0.06 0.80
C GLN A 346 0.37 0.03 -0.39
N MET A 347 0.90 0.25 -1.59
CA MET A 347 0.16 0.34 -2.85
C MET A 347 0.98 -0.18 -4.04
N ASN A 348 1.84 -1.18 -3.79
CA ASN A 348 2.72 -1.74 -4.81
C ASN A 348 1.90 -2.30 -5.98
N ASP A 349 2.30 -2.00 -7.21
CA ASP A 349 1.68 -2.54 -8.43
C ASP A 349 0.16 -2.24 -8.57
N MET A 350 -0.38 -1.25 -7.84
CA MET A 350 -1.83 -1.07 -7.63
C MET A 350 -2.67 -0.98 -8.93
N PHE A 351 -2.17 -0.28 -9.96
CA PHE A 351 -2.80 -0.11 -11.28
C PHE A 351 -1.92 -0.68 -12.41
N LYS A 352 -0.94 -1.52 -12.09
CA LYS A 352 0.09 -1.94 -13.04
C LYS A 352 -0.50 -2.83 -14.13
N GLY A 353 -0.39 -2.41 -15.39
CA GLY A 353 -0.99 -3.08 -16.54
C GLY A 353 -2.38 -2.55 -16.95
N ASP A 354 -2.87 -1.47 -16.33
CA ASP A 354 -4.19 -0.90 -16.62
C ASP A 354 -4.14 0.00 -17.87
N LYS A 355 -3.89 -0.66 -19.01
CA LYS A 355 -3.45 -0.06 -20.27
C LYS A 355 -4.42 0.96 -20.87
N LYS A 356 -5.69 0.95 -20.46
CA LYS A 356 -6.74 1.86 -20.94
C LYS A 356 -7.17 2.92 -19.93
N LEU A 357 -6.57 2.97 -18.74
CA LEU A 357 -6.91 3.96 -17.72
C LEU A 357 -6.59 5.37 -18.26
N GLU A 358 -7.61 6.21 -18.44
CA GLU A 358 -7.50 7.46 -19.21
C GLU A 358 -7.08 8.65 -18.34
N HIS A 359 -7.52 8.65 -17.07
CA HIS A 359 -7.20 9.67 -16.08
C HIS A 359 -7.47 9.14 -14.66
N LEU A 360 -6.77 9.67 -13.67
CA LEU A 360 -7.10 9.60 -12.25
C LEU A 360 -6.89 10.99 -11.64
N ASP A 361 -7.88 11.54 -10.95
CA ASP A 361 -7.67 12.70 -10.10
C ASP A 361 -7.17 12.24 -8.72
N LEU A 362 -5.99 12.70 -8.33
CA LEU A 362 -5.35 12.44 -7.03
C LEU A 362 -5.19 13.74 -6.22
N SER A 363 -5.96 14.78 -6.55
CA SER A 363 -5.89 16.11 -5.92
C SER A 363 -6.41 16.13 -4.48
N SER A 364 -7.24 15.16 -4.09
CA SER A 364 -7.68 14.90 -2.70
C SER A 364 -6.76 13.96 -1.92
N SER A 365 -6.03 13.08 -2.61
CA SER A 365 -5.35 11.92 -2.02
C SER A 365 -4.09 12.29 -1.23
N ASN A 366 -4.04 11.96 0.06
CA ASN A 366 -2.83 12.08 0.88
C ASN A 366 -1.99 10.78 0.80
N PHE A 367 -0.69 10.88 0.48
CA PHE A 367 0.24 9.74 0.40
C PHE A 367 1.45 9.88 1.36
N ASP A 368 1.32 10.67 2.43
CA ASP A 368 2.41 11.01 3.37
C ASP A 368 2.85 9.79 4.21
N LYS A 369 1.97 8.80 4.41
CA LYS A 369 2.27 7.52 5.10
C LYS A 369 2.74 6.41 4.15
N VAL A 370 2.67 6.60 2.83
CA VAL A 370 3.01 5.57 1.86
C VAL A 370 4.52 5.33 1.83
N THR A 371 4.93 4.13 2.24
CA THR A 371 6.33 3.69 2.26
C THR A 371 6.63 2.61 1.22
N SER A 372 5.59 1.97 0.66
CA SER A 372 5.72 0.93 -0.37
C SER A 372 4.80 1.25 -1.55
N ALA A 373 5.40 1.66 -2.68
CA ALA A 373 4.71 2.06 -3.90
C ALA A 373 5.58 1.80 -5.15
N SER A 374 6.10 0.58 -5.30
CA SER A 374 6.81 0.17 -6.51
C SER A 374 5.85 -0.02 -7.68
N ASP A 375 6.29 0.34 -8.90
CA ASP A 375 5.62 0.03 -10.16
C ASP A 375 4.13 0.49 -10.29
N VAL A 376 3.61 1.36 -9.43
CA VAL A 376 2.16 1.71 -9.30
C VAL A 376 1.40 1.86 -10.62
N PHE A 377 1.94 2.68 -11.54
CA PHE A 377 1.36 2.99 -12.85
C PHE A 377 2.16 2.42 -14.03
N LYS A 378 2.93 1.36 -13.79
CA LYS A 378 3.73 0.72 -14.84
C LYS A 378 2.81 0.04 -15.84
N GLU A 379 3.12 0.18 -17.13
CA GLU A 379 2.26 -0.32 -18.23
C GLU A 379 0.84 0.28 -18.22
N CYS A 380 0.60 1.44 -17.59
CA CYS A 380 -0.61 2.25 -17.79
C CYS A 380 -0.48 3.08 -19.08
N ASP A 381 -0.45 2.41 -20.23
CA ASP A 381 -0.03 3.02 -21.51
C ASP A 381 -0.85 4.28 -21.91
N THR A 382 -2.15 4.32 -21.61
CA THR A 382 -3.03 5.47 -21.89
C THR A 382 -2.90 6.59 -20.84
N LEU A 383 -2.56 6.26 -19.59
CA LEU A 383 -2.39 7.23 -18.49
C LEU A 383 -1.03 7.93 -18.56
N ALA A 384 0.01 7.24 -19.06
CA ALA A 384 1.40 7.69 -19.05
C ALA A 384 1.67 9.12 -19.60
N PRO A 385 0.98 9.63 -20.65
CA PRO A 385 1.09 11.03 -21.06
C PRO A 385 0.77 12.03 -19.95
N TYR A 386 -0.18 11.71 -19.06
CA TYR A 386 -0.65 12.54 -17.95
C TYR A 386 0.17 12.35 -16.65
N ILE A 387 1.30 11.65 -16.70
CA ILE A 387 2.18 11.42 -15.56
C ILE A 387 3.44 12.27 -15.70
N SER A 388 3.72 13.11 -14.70
CA SER A 388 4.94 13.94 -14.63
C SER A 388 5.73 13.60 -13.36
N THR A 389 7.05 13.47 -13.47
CA THR A 389 7.92 13.05 -12.36
C THR A 389 8.81 14.20 -11.90
N ILE A 390 8.79 14.49 -10.59
CA ILE A 390 9.77 15.37 -9.96
C ILE A 390 11.03 14.54 -9.67
N ASN A 391 12.05 14.76 -10.49
CA ASN A 391 13.35 14.10 -10.41
C ASN A 391 14.14 14.61 -9.18
N GLY A 392 13.88 15.85 -8.75
CA GLY A 392 14.44 16.45 -7.54
C GLY A 392 14.11 17.94 -7.41
N ALA A 393 14.71 18.58 -6.42
CA ALA A 393 14.63 20.01 -6.18
C ALA A 393 16.01 20.60 -5.88
N SER A 394 16.15 21.92 -5.90
CA SER A 394 17.31 22.64 -5.35
C SER A 394 16.92 24.05 -4.91
N ILE A 395 17.81 24.75 -4.19
CA ILE A 395 17.64 26.17 -3.87
C ILE A 395 18.66 26.99 -4.68
N SER A 396 18.20 28.02 -5.38
CA SER A 396 19.07 29.05 -5.98
C SER A 396 19.53 30.04 -4.91
N LEU A 397 20.82 30.42 -4.94
CA LEU A 397 21.41 31.50 -4.13
C LEU A 397 22.14 32.54 -5.01
N ASP A 398 21.99 32.40 -6.33
CA ASP A 398 22.67 33.17 -7.38
C ASP A 398 21.78 34.33 -7.83
N GLY A 399 21.63 35.29 -6.91
CA GLY A 399 20.73 36.44 -7.00
C GLY A 399 19.48 36.23 -6.16
N ASP A 400 18.53 35.47 -6.69
CA ASP A 400 17.23 35.22 -6.06
C ASP A 400 17.22 33.93 -5.24
N ILE A 401 16.80 34.02 -3.97
CA ILE A 401 16.51 32.84 -3.14
C ILE A 401 15.27 32.17 -3.74
N SER A 402 15.45 31.05 -4.44
CA SER A 402 14.37 30.39 -5.19
C SER A 402 14.30 28.90 -4.93
N VAL A 403 13.09 28.36 -4.76
CA VAL A 403 12.83 26.92 -4.83
C VAL A 403 12.81 26.50 -6.29
N ASN A 404 13.66 25.55 -6.67
CA ASN A 404 13.72 24.97 -8.01
C ASN A 404 13.13 23.56 -8.02
N TYR A 405 12.29 23.25 -9.00
CA TYR A 405 11.84 21.90 -9.32
C TYR A 405 12.53 21.39 -10.58
N TYR A 406 12.99 20.13 -10.57
CA TYR A 406 13.50 19.43 -11.74
C TYR A 406 12.51 18.34 -12.16
N VAL A 407 11.92 18.50 -13.35
CA VAL A 407 10.73 17.73 -13.75
C VAL A 407 10.92 17.04 -15.11
N THR A 408 10.61 15.75 -15.16
CA THR A 408 10.26 15.05 -16.40
C THR A 408 8.78 15.25 -16.61
N LEU A 409 8.39 16.03 -17.63
CA LEU A 409 6.98 16.22 -17.98
C LEU A 409 6.45 15.03 -18.78
N GLY A 410 5.23 14.60 -18.46
CA GLY A 410 4.45 13.71 -19.32
C GLY A 410 4.07 14.38 -20.65
N SER A 411 3.88 13.59 -21.71
CA SER A 411 3.74 14.09 -23.08
C SER A 411 2.44 14.86 -23.38
N SER A 412 1.44 14.86 -22.48
CA SER A 412 0.26 15.72 -22.58
C SER A 412 0.40 17.07 -21.84
N ALA A 413 1.52 17.33 -21.16
CA ALA A 413 1.70 18.54 -20.36
C ALA A 413 1.79 19.78 -21.24
N SER A 414 0.91 20.76 -21.01
CA SER A 414 0.93 22.05 -21.72
C SER A 414 1.05 23.26 -20.79
N LYS A 415 0.66 23.14 -19.51
CA LYS A 415 0.81 24.21 -18.50
C LYS A 415 1.43 23.68 -17.22
N ALA A 416 2.22 24.51 -16.55
CA ALA A 416 2.62 24.33 -15.17
C ALA A 416 2.14 25.52 -14.33
N VAL A 417 1.81 25.28 -13.06
CA VAL A 417 1.45 26.32 -12.10
C VAL A 417 2.29 26.12 -10.85
N LEU A 418 3.09 27.13 -10.52
CA LEU A 418 3.74 27.25 -9.22
C LEU A 418 2.87 28.12 -8.31
N ILE A 419 2.51 27.63 -7.12
CA ILE A 419 1.72 28.39 -6.13
C ILE A 419 2.55 28.50 -4.86
N GLY A 420 2.79 29.72 -4.39
CA GLY A 420 3.59 30.00 -3.20
C GLY A 420 3.24 31.34 -2.55
N PRO A 421 4.07 31.82 -1.60
CA PRO A 421 3.74 32.96 -0.74
C PRO A 421 3.71 34.33 -1.45
N ASN A 422 4.18 34.41 -2.70
CA ASN A 422 4.12 35.60 -3.55
C ASN A 422 3.00 35.51 -4.62
N GLY A 423 2.09 34.52 -4.51
CA GLY A 423 0.99 34.27 -5.44
C GLY A 423 1.22 33.06 -6.35
N ALA A 424 0.33 32.88 -7.32
CA ALA A 424 0.44 31.85 -8.35
C ALA A 424 1.17 32.37 -9.60
N VAL A 425 2.09 31.59 -10.13
CA VAL A 425 2.80 31.81 -11.39
C VAL A 425 2.36 30.73 -12.37
N LEU A 426 1.60 31.14 -13.39
CA LEU A 426 1.25 30.30 -14.54
C LEU A 426 2.43 30.28 -15.52
N ILE A 427 2.71 29.10 -16.08
CA ILE A 427 3.68 28.87 -17.14
C ILE A 427 2.96 28.08 -18.24
N ASP A 428 2.62 28.74 -19.33
CA ASP A 428 1.87 28.20 -20.48
C ASP A 428 2.75 28.00 -21.72
N ASP A 429 3.85 28.74 -21.88
CA ASP A 429 4.94 28.38 -22.81
C ASP A 429 5.97 27.47 -22.12
N LEU A 430 5.64 26.18 -22.00
CA LEU A 430 6.57 25.16 -21.50
C LEU A 430 7.78 24.92 -22.42
N ALA A 431 7.71 25.30 -23.71
CA ALA A 431 8.82 25.12 -24.64
C ALA A 431 9.94 26.15 -24.42
N SER A 432 9.61 27.35 -23.91
CA SER A 432 10.58 28.36 -23.50
C SER A 432 11.38 28.01 -22.23
N CYS A 433 10.89 27.05 -21.43
CA CYS A 433 11.42 26.78 -20.09
C CYS A 433 12.86 26.25 -20.12
N LYS A 434 13.69 26.75 -19.19
CA LYS A 434 15.07 26.29 -19.02
C LYS A 434 15.11 24.79 -18.73
N ARG A 435 16.02 24.07 -19.39
CA ARG A 435 16.31 22.67 -19.09
C ARG A 435 17.70 22.50 -18.50
N GLU A 436 17.81 21.66 -17.48
CA GLU A 436 19.05 21.28 -16.78
C GLU A 436 19.06 19.75 -16.67
N ASN A 437 20.13 19.09 -17.12
CA ASN A 437 20.28 17.62 -17.16
C ASN A 437 19.06 16.88 -17.75
N GLY A 438 18.48 17.42 -18.83
CA GLY A 438 17.30 16.88 -19.50
C GLY A 438 15.96 17.17 -18.82
N SER A 439 15.95 17.54 -17.53
CA SER A 439 14.75 17.95 -16.79
C SER A 439 14.35 19.38 -17.17
N TYR A 440 13.06 19.70 -17.13
CA TYR A 440 12.58 21.08 -17.07
C TYR A 440 12.88 21.65 -15.68
N LYS A 441 13.28 22.93 -15.62
CA LYS A 441 13.51 23.66 -14.38
C LYS A 441 12.43 24.73 -14.20
N PHE A 442 11.63 24.58 -13.15
CA PHE A 442 10.70 25.61 -12.70
C PHE A 442 11.23 26.25 -11.41
N SER A 443 11.44 27.57 -11.42
CA SER A 443 11.99 28.32 -10.30
C SER A 443 10.95 29.26 -9.71
N TYR A 444 10.75 29.23 -8.40
CA TYR A 444 9.87 30.15 -7.68
C TYR A 444 10.67 30.96 -6.66
N PRO A 445 10.75 32.30 -6.79
CA PRO A 445 11.47 33.15 -5.85
C PRO A 445 10.70 33.36 -4.54
N VAL A 446 11.41 33.30 -3.41
CA VAL A 446 10.89 33.55 -2.06
C VAL A 446 11.75 34.57 -1.32
N ASN A 447 11.11 35.38 -0.48
CA ASN A 447 11.81 36.30 0.40
C ASN A 447 12.45 35.53 1.57
N ALA A 448 13.47 36.10 2.23
CA ALA A 448 14.08 35.46 3.40
C ALA A 448 13.10 35.26 4.59
N VAL A 449 12.04 36.07 4.66
CA VAL A 449 10.95 35.92 5.64
C VAL A 449 9.93 34.82 5.29
N GLN A 450 10.09 34.17 4.14
CA GLN A 450 9.20 33.15 3.57
C GLN A 450 9.87 31.76 3.46
N MET A 451 11.04 31.55 4.07
CA MET A 451 11.77 30.27 3.95
C MET A 451 10.99 29.05 4.47
N SER A 452 9.99 29.28 5.33
CA SER A 452 9.07 28.26 5.85
C SER A 452 7.94 27.89 4.88
N ASP A 453 7.55 28.81 3.99
CA ASP A 453 6.30 28.72 3.22
C ASP A 453 6.44 27.70 2.08
N GLU A 454 5.42 26.87 1.87
CA GLU A 454 5.41 25.95 0.73
C GLU A 454 5.33 26.72 -0.59
N VAL A 455 6.31 26.48 -1.46
CA VAL A 455 6.07 26.50 -2.90
C VAL A 455 5.47 25.15 -3.27
N THR A 456 4.48 25.15 -4.15
CA THR A 456 3.86 23.95 -4.68
C THR A 456 3.85 23.97 -6.21
N LEU A 457 4.09 22.82 -6.83
CA LEU A 457 4.04 22.64 -8.29
C LEU A 457 2.85 21.74 -8.65
N LYS A 458 2.02 22.22 -9.58
CA LYS A 458 1.05 21.42 -10.35
C LYS A 458 1.36 21.51 -11.84
N VAL A 459 1.01 20.46 -12.59
CA VAL A 459 1.13 20.38 -14.05
C VAL A 459 -0.23 20.02 -14.63
N TYR A 460 -0.57 20.56 -15.78
CA TYR A 460 -1.86 20.39 -16.46
C TYR A 460 -1.66 20.15 -17.96
N SER A 461 -2.64 19.46 -18.54
CA SER A 461 -2.76 19.24 -19.98
C SER A 461 -3.74 20.22 -20.65
N ASP A 462 -3.83 20.23 -21.98
CA ASP A 462 -4.64 21.21 -22.70
C ASP A 462 -6.15 21.05 -22.54
N ASP A 463 -6.64 19.85 -22.21
CA ASP A 463 -8.05 19.63 -21.84
C ASP A 463 -8.37 20.02 -20.39
N GLY A 464 -7.36 20.46 -19.63
CA GLY A 464 -7.49 20.95 -18.25
C GLY A 464 -7.24 19.90 -17.17
N LYS A 465 -7.03 18.61 -17.49
CA LYS A 465 -6.72 17.58 -16.48
C LYS A 465 -5.40 17.88 -15.77
N GLN A 466 -5.39 17.78 -14.45
CA GLN A 466 -4.18 17.82 -13.64
C GLN A 466 -3.37 16.54 -13.87
N HIS A 467 -2.06 16.66 -14.06
CA HIS A 467 -1.17 15.50 -14.17
C HIS A 467 -0.99 14.83 -12.80
N ILE A 468 -0.84 13.50 -12.82
CA ILE A 468 -0.29 12.77 -11.68
C ILE A 468 1.16 13.20 -11.50
N ILE A 469 1.49 13.65 -10.28
CA ILE A 469 2.87 14.01 -9.91
C ILE A 469 3.50 12.85 -9.16
N LEU A 470 4.57 12.27 -9.73
CA LEU A 470 5.38 11.26 -9.06
C LEU A 470 6.60 11.87 -8.39
N LYS A 471 6.98 11.30 -7.24
CA LYS A 471 8.28 11.51 -6.59
C LYS A 471 9.35 10.72 -7.35
N SER A 472 10.63 11.06 -7.18
CA SER A 472 11.75 10.34 -7.82
C SER A 472 11.87 8.86 -7.44
N SER A 473 11.19 8.42 -6.38
CA SER A 473 11.02 7.01 -6.00
C SER A 473 9.96 6.25 -6.80
N GLY A 474 9.25 6.91 -7.73
CA GLY A 474 8.11 6.35 -8.47
C GLY A 474 6.77 6.41 -7.72
N ALA A 475 6.78 6.72 -6.42
CA ALA A 475 5.58 6.85 -5.61
C ALA A 475 4.82 8.17 -5.90
N PRO A 476 3.47 8.19 -5.84
CA PRO A 476 2.69 9.42 -5.98
C PRO A 476 3.05 10.49 -4.95
N ALA A 477 2.95 11.76 -5.34
CA ALA A 477 3.01 12.90 -4.43
C ALA A 477 1.60 13.30 -3.95
N SER A 478 1.46 13.60 -2.66
CA SER A 478 0.18 13.93 -2.01
C SER A 478 -0.50 15.13 -2.69
N TYR A 479 -1.82 15.06 -2.84
CA TYR A 479 -2.69 16.05 -3.49
C TYR A 479 -2.29 16.38 -4.95
N ALA A 480 -1.62 15.42 -5.60
CA ALA A 480 -0.99 15.54 -6.91
C ALA A 480 -0.16 16.83 -7.07
N LYS A 481 0.54 17.26 -6.01
CA LYS A 481 1.48 18.40 -6.02
C LYS A 481 2.87 17.98 -5.59
N GLY A 482 3.89 18.59 -6.19
CA GLY A 482 5.19 18.70 -5.52
C GLY A 482 5.13 19.82 -4.49
N ALA A 483 5.69 19.64 -3.29
CA ALA A 483 5.70 20.68 -2.26
C ALA A 483 7.08 20.79 -1.60
N TYR A 484 7.67 21.98 -1.61
CA TYR A 484 8.95 22.28 -0.96
C TYR A 484 8.96 23.72 -0.45
N SER A 485 9.56 23.93 0.73
CA SER A 485 10.03 25.23 1.19
C SER A 485 11.56 25.22 1.24
N VAL A 486 12.20 26.38 1.36
CA VAL A 486 13.66 26.46 1.57
C VAL A 486 14.04 25.66 2.82
N ARG A 487 13.23 25.78 3.88
CA ARG A 487 13.47 25.14 5.17
C ARG A 487 13.24 23.62 5.15
N SER A 488 12.25 23.09 4.42
CA SER A 488 12.07 21.64 4.30
C SER A 488 13.17 21.00 3.46
N TYR A 489 13.50 21.57 2.30
CA TYR A 489 14.62 21.11 1.46
C TYR A 489 15.95 21.08 2.23
N VAL A 490 16.23 22.12 3.02
CA VAL A 490 17.41 22.21 3.88
C VAL A 490 17.39 21.16 5.01
N ALA A 491 16.26 20.92 5.65
CA ALA A 491 16.15 19.97 6.75
C ALA A 491 16.37 18.51 6.31
N ASP A 492 15.96 18.16 5.09
CA ASP A 492 16.20 16.82 4.54
C ASP A 492 17.59 16.65 3.95
N SER A 493 18.11 17.64 3.21
CA SER A 493 19.47 17.56 2.66
C SER A 493 20.55 17.61 3.75
N GLY A 494 20.34 18.36 4.84
CA GLY A 494 21.27 18.51 5.96
C GLY A 494 21.67 17.21 6.66
N LYS A 495 20.87 16.13 6.53
CA LYS A 495 21.19 14.79 7.06
C LYS A 495 22.33 14.08 6.29
N TYR A 496 22.70 14.57 5.11
CA TYR A 496 23.59 13.90 4.16
C TYR A 496 24.80 14.76 3.73
N LEU A 497 24.98 15.95 4.30
CA LEU A 497 26.08 16.87 3.94
C LEU A 497 27.40 16.47 4.61
N SER A 498 28.29 15.84 3.84
CA SER A 498 29.69 15.60 4.23
C SER A 498 30.63 16.78 3.94
N ASP A 499 30.22 17.72 3.08
CA ASP A 499 30.95 18.96 2.81
C ASP A 499 30.65 20.01 3.90
N THR A 500 31.63 20.27 4.75
CA THR A 500 31.54 21.23 5.86
C THR A 500 31.35 22.68 5.40
N LYS A 501 31.75 23.04 4.18
CA LYS A 501 31.53 24.38 3.61
C LYS A 501 30.07 24.54 3.18
N LEU A 502 29.50 23.51 2.55
CA LEU A 502 28.08 23.48 2.20
C LEU A 502 27.20 23.48 3.45
N THR A 503 27.55 22.69 4.48
CA THR A 503 26.85 22.73 5.78
C THR A 503 26.88 24.13 6.40
N ALA A 504 28.04 24.81 6.43
CA ALA A 504 28.13 26.17 6.95
C ALA A 504 27.30 27.20 6.16
N LEU A 505 27.22 27.07 4.83
CA LEU A 505 26.36 27.89 3.98
C LEU A 505 24.87 27.65 4.28
N VAL A 506 24.48 26.39 4.44
CA VAL A 506 23.10 25.97 4.75
C VAL A 506 22.67 26.44 6.15
N GLU A 507 23.53 26.31 7.16
CA GLU A 507 23.29 26.86 8.50
C GLU A 507 23.17 28.40 8.49
N ALA A 508 24.01 29.08 7.71
CA ALA A 508 23.97 30.54 7.60
C ALA A 508 22.71 31.04 6.89
N LEU A 509 22.26 30.35 5.83
CA LEU A 509 20.99 30.62 5.15
C LEU A 509 19.79 30.48 6.10
N ASN A 510 19.73 29.37 6.86
CA ASN A 510 18.68 29.15 7.86
C ASN A 510 18.65 30.25 8.92
N ASN A 511 19.81 30.60 9.48
CA ASN A 511 19.94 31.64 10.51
C ASN A 511 19.55 33.03 9.99
N TYR A 512 19.87 33.33 8.74
CA TYR A 512 19.43 34.54 8.07
C TYR A 512 17.90 34.58 7.90
N GLY A 513 17.26 33.47 7.52
CA GLY A 513 15.80 33.34 7.51
C GLY A 513 15.18 33.58 8.89
N TYR A 514 15.66 32.88 9.93
CA TYR A 514 15.20 33.06 11.31
C TYR A 514 15.35 34.51 11.80
N ALA A 515 16.48 35.17 11.49
CA ALA A 515 16.69 36.57 11.86
C ALA A 515 15.69 37.50 11.18
N ALA A 516 15.41 37.27 9.89
CA ALA A 516 14.43 38.04 9.12
C ALA A 516 13.00 37.84 9.66
N GLU A 517 12.59 36.58 9.86
CA GLU A 517 11.29 36.22 10.48
C GLU A 517 11.13 36.86 11.87
N ASN A 518 12.19 36.91 12.68
CA ASN A 518 12.19 37.56 14.00
C ASN A 518 12.07 39.09 13.94
N PHE A 519 12.72 39.73 12.95
CA PHE A 519 12.70 41.18 12.80
C PHE A 519 11.37 41.69 12.25
N PHE A 520 10.81 41.02 11.23
CA PHE A 520 9.58 41.45 10.57
C PHE A 520 8.30 40.92 11.23
N PHE A 521 8.32 39.73 11.85
CA PHE A 521 7.10 39.05 12.32
C PHE A 521 7.17 38.52 13.77
N ASP A 522 8.22 38.85 14.53
CA ASP A 522 8.41 38.46 15.94
C ASP A 522 8.24 36.96 16.25
N LYS A 523 8.75 36.09 15.38
CA LYS A 523 8.55 34.63 15.48
C LYS A 523 9.30 33.95 16.65
N GLY A 524 10.24 34.63 17.29
CA GLY A 524 10.98 34.12 18.46
C GLY A 524 11.98 32.98 18.19
N PHE A 525 12.40 32.77 16.93
CA PHE A 525 13.35 31.72 16.56
C PHE A 525 14.76 31.98 17.12
N THR A 526 15.49 30.91 17.45
CA THR A 526 16.90 31.00 17.87
C THR A 526 17.81 31.22 16.66
N VAL A 527 18.56 32.33 16.65
CA VAL A 527 19.59 32.60 15.63
C VAL A 527 20.97 32.25 16.20
N SER A 528 21.60 31.21 15.67
CA SER A 528 22.95 30.75 16.04
C SER A 528 24.04 31.36 15.12
N GLY A 529 25.32 31.08 15.41
CA GLY A 529 26.48 31.48 14.60
C GLY A 529 26.85 32.98 14.62
N ILE A 530 25.88 33.87 14.78
CA ILE A 530 26.06 35.33 14.62
C ILE A 530 26.69 36.05 15.81
N SER A 531 26.78 35.43 16.99
CA SER A 531 27.16 36.11 18.24
C SER A 531 28.60 36.65 18.25
N GLY A 532 29.49 36.10 17.44
CA GLY A 532 30.86 36.58 17.28
C GLY A 532 31.00 37.88 16.48
N VAL A 533 30.01 38.21 15.63
CA VAL A 533 30.10 39.28 14.63
C VAL A 533 30.01 40.67 15.27
N LYS A 534 31.00 41.50 14.99
CA LYS A 534 31.20 42.85 15.51
C LYS A 534 31.37 43.86 14.37
N LYS A 535 31.22 45.15 14.70
CA LYS A 535 31.48 46.26 13.76
C LYS A 535 32.89 46.19 13.14
N SER A 536 33.90 45.80 13.92
CA SER A 536 35.29 45.60 13.48
C SER A 536 35.41 44.74 12.24
N ASP A 537 34.57 43.72 12.13
CA ASP A 537 34.67 42.66 11.13
C ASP A 537 34.15 43.13 9.77
N VAL A 538 33.45 44.27 9.75
CA VAL A 538 32.92 44.96 8.57
C VAL A 538 33.46 46.39 8.41
N GLU A 539 34.44 46.84 9.21
CA GLU A 539 34.99 48.21 9.11
C GLU A 539 35.68 48.47 7.75
N ALA A 540 36.19 47.42 7.09
CA ALA A 540 36.70 47.48 5.71
C ALA A 540 35.61 47.79 4.66
N TYR A 541 34.34 47.61 5.00
CA TYR A 541 33.17 47.91 4.15
C TYR A 541 32.51 49.25 4.48
N LYS A 542 33.16 50.08 5.30
CA LYS A 542 32.70 51.43 5.59
C LYS A 542 32.55 52.23 4.28
N PRO A 543 31.37 52.81 4.00
CA PRO A 543 31.14 53.55 2.76
C PRO A 543 32.05 54.79 2.66
N THR A 544 32.54 55.08 1.46
CA THR A 544 33.44 56.22 1.19
C THR A 544 32.72 57.56 0.96
N PHE A 545 31.38 57.55 0.93
CA PHE A 545 30.53 58.73 0.73
C PHE A 545 30.13 59.42 2.05
N GLY A 546 29.71 60.69 1.94
CA GLY A 546 29.34 61.54 3.07
C GLY A 546 27.87 61.41 3.50
N THR A 547 27.17 62.53 3.60
CA THR A 547 25.74 62.58 3.97
C THR A 547 24.79 62.21 2.82
N ASP A 548 25.25 62.35 1.58
CA ASP A 548 24.63 61.87 0.33
C ASP A 548 25.80 61.27 -0.50
N PRO A 549 25.65 60.09 -1.14
CA PRO A 549 24.50 59.16 -1.08
C PRO A 549 24.28 58.48 0.28
N ALA A 550 23.12 57.84 0.43
CA ALA A 550 22.80 56.86 1.47
C ALA A 550 22.56 55.47 0.85
N VAL A 551 22.56 54.40 1.66
CA VAL A 551 22.34 53.02 1.17
C VAL A 551 21.37 52.20 2.04
N SER A 552 20.61 51.31 1.39
CA SER A 552 19.85 50.23 2.02
C SER A 552 20.02 48.94 1.24
N LEU A 553 20.30 47.83 1.92
CA LEU A 553 20.21 46.51 1.31
C LEU A 553 18.77 46.01 1.37
N VAL A 554 18.22 45.60 0.23
CA VAL A 554 16.86 45.08 0.10
C VAL A 554 16.92 43.56 0.02
N MET A 555 16.36 42.93 1.05
CA MET A 555 16.36 41.49 1.27
C MET A 555 15.05 40.86 0.80
N GLY A 556 14.67 41.16 -0.45
CA GLY A 556 13.48 40.60 -1.10
C GLY A 556 13.76 39.23 -1.72
N SER A 557 13.00 38.89 -2.77
CA SER A 557 13.38 37.83 -3.72
C SER A 557 14.71 38.18 -4.39
N GLU A 558 14.73 39.31 -5.09
CA GLU A 558 15.91 39.88 -5.74
C GLU A 558 16.78 40.59 -4.69
N THR A 559 17.85 39.94 -4.23
CA THR A 559 18.79 40.57 -3.29
C THR A 559 19.42 41.80 -3.94
N SER A 560 19.09 43.01 -3.45
CA SER A 560 19.34 44.25 -4.20
C SER A 560 19.93 45.36 -3.33
N LEU A 561 21.05 45.97 -3.76
CA LEU A 561 21.63 47.13 -3.10
C LEU A 561 21.03 48.41 -3.69
N ARG A 562 20.27 49.16 -2.88
CA ARG A 562 19.80 50.51 -3.23
C ARG A 562 20.74 51.56 -2.67
N PHE A 563 21.06 52.55 -3.49
CA PHE A 563 21.61 53.82 -3.03
C PHE A 563 20.65 54.97 -3.34
N TYR A 564 20.60 55.95 -2.44
CA TYR A 564 19.71 57.11 -2.49
C TYR A 564 20.57 58.36 -2.65
N THR A 565 20.24 59.18 -3.64
CA THR A 565 20.91 60.47 -3.90
C THR A 565 19.93 61.39 -4.62
N LEU A 566 20.12 62.70 -4.46
CA LEU A 566 19.38 63.69 -5.23
C LEU A 566 19.89 63.87 -6.67
N SER A 567 21.11 63.40 -6.99
CA SER A 567 21.68 63.51 -8.34
C SER A 567 20.83 62.79 -9.41
N ASP A 568 20.89 63.28 -10.65
CA ASP A 568 20.39 62.60 -11.85
C ASP A 568 21.52 61.93 -12.67
N ASN A 569 22.78 62.26 -12.37
CA ASN A 569 23.96 61.85 -13.12
C ASN A 569 24.75 60.79 -12.36
N VAL A 570 24.24 59.55 -12.41
CA VAL A 570 24.87 58.41 -11.73
C VAL A 570 25.22 57.27 -12.69
N ARG A 571 26.37 56.65 -12.44
CA ARG A 571 26.81 55.38 -13.05
C ARG A 571 26.98 54.30 -11.99
N ILE A 572 26.66 53.06 -12.35
CA ILE A 572 26.95 51.84 -11.61
C ILE A 572 27.89 51.01 -12.49
N ASP A 573 29.06 50.62 -11.99
CA ASP A 573 30.05 49.81 -12.71
C ASP A 573 30.31 50.31 -14.14
N ASP A 574 30.53 51.64 -14.21
CA ASP A 574 30.72 52.44 -15.43
C ASP A 574 29.56 52.45 -16.44
N ALA A 575 28.42 51.80 -16.18
CA ALA A 575 27.17 51.93 -16.94
C ALA A 575 26.26 53.05 -16.40
N LYS A 576 25.55 53.80 -17.26
CA LYS A 576 24.61 54.85 -16.79
C LYS A 576 23.41 54.20 -16.09
N ALA A 577 23.16 54.61 -14.85
CA ALA A 577 22.07 54.08 -14.03
C ALA A 577 20.74 54.79 -14.32
N THR A 578 19.61 54.10 -14.08
CA THR A 578 18.25 54.66 -14.22
C THR A 578 17.62 54.88 -12.84
N ALA A 579 17.18 56.11 -12.57
CA ALA A 579 16.60 56.48 -11.29
C ALA A 579 15.21 55.86 -11.08
N LYS A 580 14.90 55.55 -9.82
CA LYS A 580 13.62 55.06 -9.29
C LYS A 580 13.22 55.93 -8.09
N THR A 581 11.98 55.82 -7.64
CA THR A 581 11.46 56.58 -6.48
C THR A 581 10.79 55.65 -5.49
N SER A 582 10.98 55.92 -4.19
CA SER A 582 10.36 55.21 -3.07
C SER A 582 9.87 56.22 -2.02
N GLN A 583 9.22 55.74 -0.96
CA GLN A 583 8.91 56.56 0.23
C GLN A 583 10.15 57.16 0.91
N PHE A 584 11.35 56.63 0.65
CA PHE A 584 12.63 57.14 1.14
C PHE A 584 13.34 58.05 0.12
N GLY A 585 12.65 58.47 -0.95
CA GLY A 585 13.15 59.38 -1.97
C GLY A 585 13.64 58.68 -3.25
N ARG A 586 14.40 59.44 -4.06
CA ARG A 586 15.06 58.99 -5.28
C ARG A 586 16.16 57.96 -4.94
N PHE A 587 16.19 56.87 -5.68
CA PHE A 587 17.19 55.82 -5.54
C PHE A 587 17.56 55.21 -6.88
N TYR A 588 18.70 54.52 -6.93
CA TYR A 588 19.02 53.57 -7.99
C TYR A 588 19.46 52.26 -7.34
N GLU A 589 19.55 51.20 -8.12
CA GLU A 589 19.49 49.83 -7.60
C GLU A 589 20.38 48.89 -8.40
N ILE A 590 21.29 48.20 -7.69
CA ILE A 590 21.99 47.02 -8.17
C ILE A 590 21.13 45.83 -7.76
N LYS A 591 20.68 45.02 -8.73
CA LYS A 591 19.71 43.93 -8.50
C LYS A 591 20.38 42.56 -8.57
N ASN A 592 19.68 41.55 -8.05
CA ASN A 592 19.99 40.12 -8.22
C ASN A 592 21.44 39.77 -7.83
N ILE A 593 21.96 40.40 -6.77
CA ILE A 593 23.34 40.22 -6.30
C ILE A 593 23.47 38.83 -5.67
N PRO A 594 24.33 37.93 -6.21
CA PRO A 594 24.52 36.61 -5.63
C PRO A 594 25.03 36.65 -4.20
N ALA A 595 24.65 35.65 -3.39
CA ALA A 595 25.08 35.53 -2.00
C ALA A 595 26.61 35.57 -1.84
N HIS A 596 27.33 34.98 -2.80
CA HIS A 596 28.79 34.93 -2.85
C HIS A 596 29.44 36.24 -3.38
N GLU A 597 28.65 37.18 -3.91
CA GLU A 597 29.09 38.49 -4.36
C GLU A 597 28.75 39.62 -3.38
N LEU A 598 28.00 39.36 -2.31
CA LEU A 598 27.62 40.36 -1.29
C LEU A 598 28.81 41.07 -0.60
N LEU A 599 30.02 40.54 -0.75
CA LEU A 599 31.27 41.07 -0.22
C LEU A 599 32.07 41.88 -1.25
N LYS A 600 31.71 41.79 -2.54
CA LYS A 600 32.42 42.42 -3.65
C LYS A 600 32.08 43.92 -3.74
N PRO A 601 33.04 44.76 -4.20
CA PRO A 601 32.82 46.18 -4.45
C PRO A 601 32.18 46.44 -5.80
N HIS A 602 31.18 47.32 -5.81
CA HIS A 602 30.69 48.03 -6.99
C HIS A 602 31.24 49.45 -7.02
N LYS A 603 31.46 49.97 -8.23
CA LYS A 603 31.84 51.35 -8.49
C LYS A 603 30.58 52.20 -8.70
N LEU A 604 30.43 53.27 -7.93
CA LEU A 604 29.41 54.30 -8.14
C LEU A 604 30.06 55.61 -8.56
N THR A 605 29.71 56.15 -9.73
CA THR A 605 30.13 57.51 -10.13
C THR A 605 28.95 58.46 -9.98
N VAL A 606 29.00 59.41 -9.04
CA VAL A 606 27.95 60.44 -8.82
C VAL A 606 28.52 61.82 -9.15
N ASP A 607 27.94 62.49 -10.13
CA ASP A 607 28.40 63.82 -10.60
C ASP A 607 29.91 63.90 -10.94
N GLY A 608 30.47 62.79 -11.41
CA GLY A 608 31.88 62.66 -11.77
C GLY A 608 32.82 62.27 -10.62
N ASN A 609 32.28 62.08 -9.40
CA ASN A 609 33.04 61.58 -8.25
C ASN A 609 32.85 60.06 -8.13
N ASP A 610 33.95 59.31 -8.06
CA ASP A 610 33.95 57.85 -7.92
C ASP A 610 33.92 57.44 -6.43
N TYR A 611 33.03 56.50 -6.11
CA TYR A 611 32.86 55.88 -4.79
C TYR A 611 32.89 54.36 -4.92
N THR A 612 33.31 53.69 -3.84
CA THR A 612 33.28 52.23 -3.72
C THR A 612 32.21 51.84 -2.71
N VAL A 613 31.31 50.93 -3.08
CA VAL A 613 30.26 50.41 -2.20
C VAL A 613 30.24 48.89 -2.23
N THR A 614 29.99 48.25 -1.09
CA THR A 614 29.60 46.84 -1.03
C THR A 614 28.21 46.73 -0.41
N PRO A 615 27.46 45.63 -0.63
CA PRO A 615 26.27 45.32 0.15
C PRO A 615 26.53 45.32 1.68
N MET A 616 27.73 44.97 2.13
CA MET A 616 28.13 45.05 3.54
C MET A 616 28.27 46.48 4.10
N ALA A 617 28.30 47.53 3.26
CA ALA A 617 28.21 48.91 3.73
C ALA A 617 26.88 49.20 4.47
N TYR A 618 25.82 48.46 4.15
CA TYR A 618 24.57 48.47 4.93
C TYR A 618 24.74 47.79 6.30
N VAL A 619 25.40 46.63 6.34
CA VAL A 619 25.70 45.91 7.60
C VAL A 619 26.55 46.79 8.52
N TYR A 620 27.59 47.45 7.99
CA TYR A 620 28.38 48.43 8.73
C TYR A 620 27.49 49.52 9.37
N ARG A 621 26.62 50.15 8.57
CA ARG A 621 25.71 51.22 9.06
C ARG A 621 24.73 50.72 10.12
N VAL A 622 24.28 49.47 10.06
CA VAL A 622 23.39 48.88 11.09
C VAL A 622 24.15 48.58 12.38
N LEU A 623 25.39 48.08 12.30
CA LEU A 623 26.21 47.76 13.48
C LEU A 623 26.80 49.01 14.16
N ASP A 624 27.08 50.07 13.41
CA ASP A 624 27.52 51.37 13.94
C ASP A 624 26.37 52.20 14.55
N ASN A 625 25.14 52.01 14.07
CA ASN A 625 23.98 52.73 14.57
C ASN A 625 23.57 52.24 15.97
N SER A 626 23.87 53.04 17.00
CA SER A 626 23.46 52.78 18.39
C SER A 626 21.94 52.58 18.53
N ALA A 627 21.12 53.33 17.78
CA ALA A 627 19.66 53.26 17.81
C ALA A 627 19.05 52.11 16.98
N ALA A 628 19.83 51.35 16.20
CA ALA A 628 19.30 50.16 15.52
C ALA A 628 18.95 49.06 16.54
N SER A 629 17.78 48.44 16.40
CA SER A 629 17.31 47.40 17.34
C SER A 629 18.16 46.13 17.28
N ASN A 630 18.16 45.34 18.36
CA ASN A 630 18.92 44.09 18.42
C ASN A 630 18.53 43.14 17.26
N LYS A 631 17.24 42.97 17.00
CA LYS A 631 16.72 42.17 15.87
C LYS A 631 17.25 42.64 14.51
N LEU A 632 17.30 43.96 14.27
CA LEU A 632 17.87 44.50 13.02
C LEU A 632 19.38 44.26 12.93
N LYS A 633 20.10 44.40 14.05
CA LYS A 633 21.52 44.05 14.16
C LYS A 633 21.75 42.56 13.92
N ASP A 634 20.87 41.69 14.39
CA ASP A 634 20.98 40.23 14.23
C ASP A 634 20.69 39.80 12.78
N VAL A 635 19.74 40.44 12.08
CA VAL A 635 19.61 40.33 10.61
C VAL A 635 20.90 40.73 9.91
N ALA A 636 21.47 41.88 10.24
CA ALA A 636 22.68 42.38 9.59
C ALA A 636 23.91 41.46 9.83
N LYS A 637 24.06 40.89 11.02
CA LYS A 637 25.08 39.86 11.31
C LYS A 637 24.82 38.58 10.52
N ALA A 638 23.58 38.10 10.46
CA ALA A 638 23.24 36.86 9.75
C ALA A 638 23.50 36.99 8.24
N VAL A 639 23.17 38.12 7.63
CA VAL A 639 23.50 38.44 6.24
C VAL A 639 25.02 38.43 6.00
N TYR A 640 25.82 38.96 6.93
CA TYR A 640 27.29 38.89 6.83
C TYR A 640 27.84 37.46 6.94
N VAL A 641 27.35 36.66 7.89
CA VAL A 641 27.75 35.23 8.01
C VAL A 641 27.36 34.44 6.75
N TYR A 642 26.16 34.66 6.24
CA TYR A 642 25.67 34.06 4.99
C TYR A 642 26.53 34.44 3.78
N ALA A 643 26.87 35.73 3.62
CA ALA A 643 27.78 36.21 2.58
C ALA A 643 29.18 35.58 2.69
N LYS A 644 29.76 35.53 3.90
CA LYS A 644 31.06 34.86 4.15
C LYS A 644 31.01 33.36 3.82
N ALA A 645 29.95 32.67 4.19
CA ALA A 645 29.80 31.25 3.91
C ALA A 645 29.62 30.97 2.40
N ALA A 646 28.84 31.80 1.70
CA ALA A 646 28.61 31.68 0.26
C ALA A 646 29.89 31.91 -0.55
N GLU A 647 30.67 32.95 -0.22
CA GLU A 647 32.00 33.18 -0.79
C GLU A 647 32.95 32.00 -0.52
N THR A 648 32.94 31.47 0.72
CA THR A 648 33.83 30.36 1.12
C THR A 648 33.50 29.04 0.42
N TYR A 649 32.22 28.82 0.11
CA TYR A 649 31.76 27.65 -0.65
C TYR A 649 32.04 27.80 -2.16
N MET A 650 31.74 28.96 -2.75
CA MET A 650 31.95 29.19 -4.19
C MET A 650 33.44 29.24 -4.56
N ASN A 651 34.31 29.78 -3.70
CA ASN A 651 35.77 29.73 -3.89
C ASN A 651 36.39 28.33 -3.63
N ALA A 652 35.56 27.29 -3.50
CA ALA A 652 35.98 25.92 -3.25
C ALA A 652 35.49 24.89 -4.29
N GLN A 653 34.71 25.34 -5.28
CA GLN A 653 34.32 24.58 -6.47
C GLN A 653 35.31 24.84 -7.62
#